data_AF-A0A1M6MSE7-F1
#
_entry.id   AF-A0A1M6MSE7-F1
#
_cell.length_a   1.000
_cell.length_b   1.000
_cell.length_c   1.000
_cell.angle_alpha   90.00
_cell.angle_beta   90.00
_cell.angle_gamma   90.00
#
_symmetry.space_group_name_H-M   'P 1'
#
loop_
_entity.id
_entity.type
_entity.pdbx_description
1 polymer ?
#
loop_
_entity_poly.entity_id
_entity_poly.type
_entity_poly.pdbx_seq_one_letter_code
_entity_poly.pdbx_strand_id
1 'polypeptide(L)'
;MINQMNQNDHTPNKFSDAIRELQIGKLMRKSNITKSCGISAYDVLQFLLLLVFQGKNLFRFLNSKHKDQAVSKNTYYRFWNETSYNWSKFLLLLATKVATVFDALIRPERVKVLIWDDSVIKPNRIKSVELLARVFDHVEHKYQKGFTLLTLGWSDGYSFIPTGFNMLSSANESNRYNEISNQIDHRTNGYKFRKESMMHKTDAAVLLVKDALNAGIKADYVLMDTWFTTEPMIKEVLATGIDVIGMVKQLKQRYAYNGKQYTLPELKKFVCFDEGARNIFGSLVVTTKTGIPVKIVFVRNHNKKSECLYILSTNCSLADEEIVRIYGNRWSIECFFKSSKSFMKLGTEFQSHNYGAMVSHTVIVFTRYIILAWIRRNENDQKTYGELFFMFCEDIQDMELSNSLQSLMDLFVKHISTLSADITSLIKSKVTEWMLSQAPFIQALLRNICWESLVTKYIPLRQWAFEDSHSPEYQKFKVDKLPKIFNPKPVDYRLLLAYYTHKYIKTVKTVNRRSEGSKVNESTVRPRCGAPHKYIYKNNSSKGQYQCKVCGELFNETNVYSNPLTLRCPYCGHILTPKKDRKHFRIHKCVNSKCSYYRKNLEKLPKDLSYSDKHKYKLHYIYREFTIDFFKTDLHGLPSRAINFKYQKFNAHIMELALLITLILNYLLDSACLTRILS
;
A
#
# COMPACT_ATOMS: atom_id res chain seq x y z
N MET A 1 14.45 21.67 -25.12
CA MET A 1 14.32 20.64 -26.17
C MET A 1 13.38 19.58 -25.65
N ILE A 2 12.16 19.65 -26.16
CA ILE A 2 11.04 18.75 -25.96
C ILE A 2 11.04 17.85 -27.20
N ASN A 3 10.62 16.58 -27.05
CA ASN A 3 10.47 15.51 -28.04
C ASN A 3 11.60 14.49 -28.08
N GLN A 4 11.42 13.40 -27.33
CA GLN A 4 11.30 12.04 -27.84
C GLN A 4 11.13 11.11 -26.63
N MET A 5 9.89 10.75 -26.28
CA MET A 5 9.62 9.69 -25.31
C MET A 5 8.55 8.75 -25.87
N ASN A 6 8.93 7.48 -25.99
CA ASN A 6 8.13 6.38 -26.50
C ASN A 6 6.92 6.07 -25.60
N GLN A 7 5.86 5.54 -26.23
CA GLN A 7 4.49 5.38 -25.71
C GLN A 7 4.26 4.36 -24.57
N ASN A 8 5.27 3.78 -23.93
CA ASN A 8 5.07 2.55 -23.11
C ASN A 8 5.51 2.57 -21.62
N ASP A 9 5.59 3.71 -20.96
CA ASP A 9 5.66 3.78 -19.48
C ASP A 9 4.30 4.21 -18.91
N HIS A 10 3.54 3.30 -18.28
CA HIS A 10 2.09 3.50 -18.09
C HIS A 10 1.63 4.28 -16.85
N THR A 11 2.48 4.65 -15.88
CA THR A 11 1.98 5.26 -14.62
C THR A 11 2.51 6.64 -14.22
N PRO A 12 3.82 6.98 -14.31
CA PRO A 12 4.27 8.38 -14.21
C PRO A 12 3.69 9.27 -15.33
N ASN A 13 3.27 8.65 -16.44
CA ASN A 13 2.53 9.31 -17.50
C ASN A 13 1.14 9.75 -17.01
N LYS A 14 0.36 8.90 -16.34
CA LYS A 14 -1.03 9.22 -15.94
C LYS A 14 -1.16 10.42 -15.01
N PHE A 15 -0.31 10.53 -13.97
CA PHE A 15 -0.35 11.69 -13.08
C PHE A 15 0.10 12.96 -13.80
N SER A 16 1.13 12.87 -14.64
CA SER A 16 1.63 13.98 -15.45
C SER A 16 0.64 14.40 -16.54
N ASP A 17 -0.05 13.44 -17.16
CA ASP A 17 -1.11 13.60 -18.14
C ASP A 17 -2.30 14.28 -17.49
N ALA A 18 -2.73 13.84 -16.31
CA ALA A 18 -3.78 14.50 -15.54
C ALA A 18 -3.41 15.95 -15.22
N ILE A 19 -2.18 16.24 -14.76
CA ILE A 19 -1.70 17.62 -14.54
C ILE A 19 -1.78 18.46 -15.83
N ARG A 20 -1.41 17.87 -16.98
CA ARG A 20 -1.42 18.51 -18.30
C ARG A 20 -2.85 18.78 -18.79
N GLU A 21 -3.72 17.79 -18.75
CA GLU A 21 -5.14 17.86 -19.15
C GLU A 21 -5.92 18.86 -18.30
N LEU A 22 -5.71 18.81 -16.97
CA LEU A 22 -6.28 19.78 -16.04
C LEU A 22 -5.67 21.18 -16.21
N GLN A 23 -4.58 21.31 -16.97
CA GLN A 23 -3.87 22.57 -17.24
C GLN A 23 -3.51 23.30 -15.95
N ILE A 24 -3.00 22.55 -14.95
CA ILE A 24 -2.72 23.08 -13.60
C ILE A 24 -1.84 24.33 -13.66
N GLY A 25 -0.81 24.34 -14.52
CA GLY A 25 0.05 25.52 -14.70
C GLY A 25 -0.70 26.78 -15.14
N LYS A 26 -1.76 26.65 -15.97
CA LYS A 26 -2.60 27.79 -16.38
C LYS A 26 -3.47 28.28 -15.23
N LEU A 27 -4.03 27.36 -14.44
CA LEU A 27 -4.83 27.69 -13.26
C LEU A 27 -3.98 28.39 -12.18
N MET A 28 -2.74 27.93 -11.97
CA MET A 28 -1.79 28.58 -11.07
C MET A 28 -1.56 30.06 -11.44
N ARG A 29 -1.29 30.34 -12.73
CA ARG A 29 -1.10 31.73 -13.22
C ARG A 29 -2.35 32.59 -13.00
N LYS A 30 -3.55 32.07 -13.27
CA LYS A 30 -4.82 32.77 -13.02
C LYS A 30 -5.09 33.09 -11.54
N SER A 31 -4.37 32.40 -10.65
CA SER A 31 -4.44 32.54 -9.19
C SER A 31 -3.20 33.20 -8.58
N ASN A 32 -2.42 33.90 -9.40
CA ASN A 32 -1.19 34.61 -9.00
C ASN A 32 -0.10 33.70 -8.41
N ILE A 33 -0.14 32.40 -8.67
CA ILE A 33 0.87 31.43 -8.19
C ILE A 33 1.99 31.37 -9.21
N THR A 34 2.84 32.39 -9.20
CA THR A 34 3.96 32.57 -10.13
C THR A 34 5.20 33.03 -9.38
N LYS A 35 6.38 32.60 -9.84
CA LYS A 35 7.67 33.06 -9.32
C LYS A 35 8.40 33.89 -10.37
N SER A 36 9.04 34.98 -9.93
CA SER A 36 9.83 35.86 -10.78
C SER A 36 11.22 35.33 -11.10
N CYS A 37 11.81 34.51 -10.22
CA CYS A 37 13.16 33.99 -10.40
C CYS A 37 13.36 32.56 -9.87
N GLY A 38 14.42 31.91 -10.36
CA GLY A 38 14.76 30.52 -10.03
C GLY A 38 13.82 29.51 -10.68
N ILE A 39 13.66 28.37 -10.01
CA ILE A 39 12.82 27.26 -10.51
C ILE A 39 11.34 27.66 -10.50
N SER A 40 10.63 27.25 -11.54
CA SER A 40 9.26 27.69 -11.78
C SER A 40 8.32 27.26 -10.64
N ALA A 41 7.27 28.05 -10.41
CA ALA A 41 6.23 27.71 -9.43
C ALA A 41 5.61 26.33 -9.72
N TYR A 42 5.46 26.01 -11.01
CA TYR A 42 4.90 24.75 -11.48
C TYR A 42 5.77 23.55 -11.06
N ASP A 43 7.09 23.62 -11.27
CA ASP A 43 7.99 22.51 -10.91
C ASP A 43 8.03 22.30 -9.38
N VAL A 44 8.01 23.39 -8.61
CA VAL A 44 7.91 23.32 -7.15
C VAL A 44 6.61 22.64 -6.72
N LEU A 45 5.47 23.03 -7.31
CA LEU A 45 4.18 22.42 -7.00
C LEU A 45 4.15 20.94 -7.41
N GLN A 46 4.62 20.61 -8.62
CA GLN A 46 4.65 19.23 -9.12
C GLN A 46 5.49 18.33 -8.21
N PHE A 47 6.68 18.79 -7.81
CA PHE A 47 7.50 18.07 -6.82
C PHE A 47 6.73 17.84 -5.52
N LEU A 48 6.09 18.88 -4.98
CA LEU A 48 5.33 18.77 -3.74
C LEU A 48 4.13 17.83 -3.89
N LEU A 49 3.42 17.83 -5.02
CA LEU A 49 2.32 16.90 -5.28
C LEU A 49 2.79 15.44 -5.24
N LEU A 50 3.95 15.14 -5.85
CA LEU A 50 4.49 13.79 -5.99
C LEU A 50 5.21 13.27 -4.73
N LEU A 51 5.71 14.17 -3.88
CA LEU A 51 6.52 13.85 -2.70
C LEU A 51 5.87 12.79 -1.79
N VAL A 52 4.55 12.86 -1.59
CA VAL A 52 3.84 11.94 -0.69
C VAL A 52 3.88 10.49 -1.17
N PHE A 53 3.88 10.27 -2.49
CA PHE A 53 3.88 8.95 -3.10
C PHE A 53 5.27 8.27 -3.02
N GLN A 54 6.32 9.05 -2.78
CA GLN A 54 7.66 8.52 -2.51
C GLN A 54 7.81 8.00 -1.06
N GLY A 55 6.75 8.08 -0.24
CA GLY A 55 6.75 7.60 1.14
C GLY A 55 7.67 8.38 2.10
N LYS A 56 8.12 9.59 1.71
CA LYS A 56 9.01 10.45 2.50
C LYS A 56 8.39 11.85 2.64
N ASN A 57 8.57 12.46 3.80
CA ASN A 57 8.32 13.90 3.94
C ASN A 57 9.51 14.71 3.41
N LEU A 58 9.33 16.03 3.24
CA LEU A 58 10.35 16.88 2.61
C LEU A 58 11.71 16.80 3.33
N PHE A 59 11.71 16.80 4.66
CA PHE A 59 12.93 16.68 5.45
C PHE A 59 13.66 15.35 5.20
N ARG A 60 12.94 14.22 5.23
CA ARG A 60 13.52 12.90 4.95
C ARG A 60 13.96 12.76 3.50
N PHE A 61 13.29 13.43 2.56
CA PHE A 61 13.68 13.43 1.15
C PHE A 61 15.00 14.17 0.94
N LEU A 62 15.12 15.38 1.48
CA LEU A 62 16.32 16.22 1.38
C LEU A 62 17.55 15.59 2.07
N ASN A 63 17.34 14.74 3.08
CA ASN A 63 18.40 14.00 3.76
C ASN A 63 18.65 12.60 3.16
N SER A 64 18.05 12.28 2.03
CA SER A 64 18.22 10.98 1.37
C SER A 64 19.17 11.05 0.17
N LYS A 65 19.51 9.89 -0.39
CA LYS A 65 20.28 9.76 -1.64
C LYS A 65 19.66 10.48 -2.86
N HIS A 66 18.43 10.98 -2.74
CA HIS A 66 17.69 11.66 -3.82
C HIS A 66 17.66 13.18 -3.65
N LYS A 67 18.45 13.75 -2.73
CA LYS A 67 18.47 15.20 -2.47
C LYS A 67 18.66 16.02 -3.75
N ASP A 68 19.39 15.49 -4.73
CA ASP A 68 19.74 16.17 -5.98
C ASP A 68 18.54 16.30 -6.94
N GLN A 69 17.45 15.55 -6.71
CA GLN A 69 16.17 15.73 -7.41
C GLN A 69 15.31 16.84 -6.80
N ALA A 70 15.65 17.30 -5.60
CA ALA A 70 14.98 18.39 -4.93
C ALA A 70 15.79 19.67 -5.05
N VAL A 71 15.09 20.79 -4.90
CA VAL A 71 15.71 22.11 -4.85
C VAL A 71 16.06 22.47 -3.41
N SER A 72 16.65 23.64 -3.21
CA SER A 72 16.97 24.08 -1.85
C SER A 72 15.74 24.09 -0.94
N LYS A 73 15.92 23.63 0.30
CA LYS A 73 14.87 23.64 1.35
C LYS A 73 14.14 24.99 1.39
N ASN A 74 14.90 26.09 1.37
CA ASN A 74 14.37 27.45 1.45
C ASN A 74 13.40 27.78 0.31
N THR A 75 13.55 27.19 -0.87
CA THR A 75 12.64 27.40 -1.99
C THR A 75 11.24 26.89 -1.68
N TYR A 76 11.12 25.70 -1.10
CA TYR A 76 9.82 25.13 -0.71
C TYR A 76 9.16 25.91 0.42
N TYR A 77 9.92 26.30 1.45
CA TYR A 77 9.38 27.12 2.54
C TYR A 77 8.94 28.51 2.07
N ARG A 78 9.70 29.17 1.19
CA ARG A 78 9.27 30.45 0.60
C ARG A 78 8.00 30.27 -0.24
N PHE A 79 7.92 29.20 -1.02
CA PHE A 79 6.74 28.90 -1.83
C PHE A 79 5.48 28.69 -0.98
N TRP A 80 5.57 27.98 0.15
CA TRP A 80 4.44 27.81 1.07
C TRP A 80 4.05 29.08 1.83
N ASN A 81 5.03 29.94 2.16
CA ASN A 81 4.78 31.15 2.95
C ASN A 81 4.43 32.38 2.10
N GLU A 82 4.44 32.26 0.77
CA GLU A 82 4.14 33.37 -0.14
C GLU A 82 2.69 33.84 0.03
N THR A 83 2.52 35.08 0.49
CA THR A 83 1.21 35.65 0.88
C THR A 83 0.44 36.24 -0.30
N SER A 84 1.10 36.49 -1.43
CA SER A 84 0.45 36.99 -2.65
C SER A 84 -0.34 35.92 -3.40
N TYR A 85 -0.04 34.64 -3.19
CA TYR A 85 -0.70 33.52 -3.87
C TYR A 85 -2.17 33.36 -3.44
N ASN A 86 -3.07 33.19 -4.42
CA ASN A 86 -4.49 32.95 -4.17
C ASN A 86 -4.84 31.46 -4.24
N TRP A 87 -4.53 30.75 -3.17
CA TRP A 87 -4.74 29.30 -3.10
C TRP A 87 -6.21 28.87 -3.14
N SER A 88 -7.12 29.63 -2.55
CA SER A 88 -8.58 29.35 -2.63
C SER A 88 -9.09 29.48 -4.06
N LYS A 89 -8.73 30.57 -4.75
CA LYS A 89 -9.07 30.73 -6.18
C LYS A 89 -8.49 29.59 -7.03
N PHE A 90 -7.25 29.17 -6.77
CA PHE A 90 -6.66 28.03 -7.47
C PHE A 90 -7.46 26.74 -7.27
N LEU A 91 -7.80 26.39 -6.03
CA LEU A 91 -8.62 25.22 -5.72
C LEU A 91 -9.99 25.31 -6.38
N LEU A 92 -10.68 26.44 -6.26
CA LEU A 92 -12.01 26.65 -6.80
C LEU A 92 -12.03 26.55 -8.33
N LEU A 93 -11.05 27.14 -9.02
CA LEU A 93 -10.92 27.03 -10.47
C LEU A 93 -10.65 25.58 -10.92
N LEU A 94 -9.80 24.85 -10.18
CA LEU A 94 -9.52 23.45 -10.46
C LEU A 94 -10.77 22.58 -10.25
N ALA A 95 -11.45 22.76 -9.11
CA ALA A 95 -12.67 22.05 -8.77
C ALA A 95 -13.78 22.32 -9.79
N THR A 96 -13.98 23.58 -10.18
CA THR A 96 -14.97 23.98 -11.20
C THR A 96 -14.67 23.31 -12.53
N LYS A 97 -13.40 23.30 -12.96
CA LYS A 97 -12.99 22.62 -14.20
C LYS A 97 -13.31 21.14 -14.17
N VAL A 98 -12.98 20.45 -13.08
CA VAL A 98 -13.26 19.00 -12.95
C VAL A 98 -14.75 18.72 -12.85
N ALA A 99 -15.49 19.47 -12.03
CA ALA A 99 -16.93 19.32 -11.89
C ALA A 99 -17.66 19.55 -13.23
N THR A 100 -17.23 20.54 -14.02
CA THR A 100 -17.81 20.81 -15.35
C THR A 100 -17.60 19.64 -16.31
N VAL A 101 -16.40 19.06 -16.32
CA VAL A 101 -16.14 17.87 -17.15
C VAL A 101 -16.97 16.69 -16.66
N PHE A 102 -17.06 16.47 -15.34
CA PHE A 102 -17.82 15.34 -14.80
C PHE A 102 -19.33 15.50 -15.02
N ASP A 103 -19.87 16.72 -14.97
CA ASP A 103 -21.27 17.06 -15.30
C ASP A 103 -21.60 16.68 -16.76
N ALA A 104 -20.67 16.88 -17.69
CA ALA A 104 -20.85 16.48 -19.09
C ALA A 104 -20.87 14.96 -19.32
N LEU A 105 -20.41 14.16 -18.36
CA LEU A 105 -20.35 12.69 -18.45
C LEU A 105 -21.59 12.00 -17.84
N ILE A 106 -22.49 12.75 -17.21
CA ILE A 106 -23.68 12.20 -16.54
C ILE A 106 -24.96 12.64 -17.24
N ARG A 107 -26.03 11.88 -17.04
CA ARG A 107 -27.35 12.24 -17.56
C ARG A 107 -27.87 13.51 -16.87
N PRO A 108 -28.61 14.40 -17.56
CA PRO A 108 -29.12 15.64 -16.98
C PRO A 108 -29.96 15.46 -15.72
N GLU A 109 -30.65 14.33 -15.57
CA GLU A 109 -31.53 14.02 -14.44
C GLU A 109 -30.75 13.61 -13.18
N ARG A 110 -29.43 13.42 -13.27
CA ARG A 110 -28.61 12.99 -12.15
C ARG A 110 -28.38 14.15 -11.19
N VAL A 111 -28.90 13.97 -9.97
CA VAL A 111 -28.76 14.93 -8.88
C VAL A 111 -27.30 15.19 -8.54
N LYS A 112 -26.96 16.48 -8.45
CA LYS A 112 -25.68 17.02 -8.01
C LYS A 112 -25.84 17.72 -6.68
N VAL A 113 -24.86 17.54 -5.81
CA VAL A 113 -24.95 18.08 -4.45
C VAL A 113 -23.69 18.81 -4.06
N LEU A 114 -23.87 19.86 -3.27
CA LEU A 114 -22.83 20.44 -2.44
C LEU A 114 -22.93 19.82 -1.05
N ILE A 115 -21.78 19.51 -0.46
CA ILE A 115 -21.69 18.87 0.85
C ILE A 115 -20.65 19.66 1.63
N TRP A 116 -21.02 20.19 2.79
CA TRP A 116 -20.03 20.65 3.75
C TRP A 116 -19.99 19.77 4.97
N ASP A 117 -18.82 19.70 5.56
CA ASP A 117 -18.57 19.05 6.83
C ASP A 117 -17.25 19.60 7.39
N ASP A 118 -16.99 19.34 8.67
CA ASP A 118 -15.78 19.79 9.33
C ASP A 118 -14.92 18.67 9.88
N SER A 119 -13.64 18.96 9.99
CA SER A 119 -12.68 18.02 10.54
C SER A 119 -11.65 18.75 11.41
N VAL A 120 -11.29 18.16 12.54
CA VAL A 120 -10.25 18.74 13.39
C VAL A 120 -8.87 18.50 12.79
N ILE A 121 -8.07 19.56 12.66
CA ILE A 121 -6.65 19.52 12.31
C ILE A 121 -5.83 19.88 13.54
N LYS A 122 -4.96 18.95 13.93
CA LYS A 122 -4.13 19.03 15.13
C LYS A 122 -2.67 19.26 14.72
N PRO A 123 -2.09 20.43 15.01
CA PRO A 123 -0.64 20.61 14.90
C PRO A 123 0.05 19.83 16.02
N ASN A 124 0.36 18.56 15.75
CA ASN A 124 1.07 17.71 16.70
C ASN A 124 2.44 18.29 17.03
N ARG A 125 2.74 18.45 18.34
CA ARG A 125 4.03 18.88 18.91
C ARG A 125 4.38 20.38 18.77
N ILE A 126 3.47 21.22 18.29
CA ILE A 126 3.73 22.66 18.17
C ILE A 126 2.87 23.46 19.16
N LYS A 127 3.52 24.27 20.02
CA LYS A 127 2.85 25.08 21.05
C LYS A 127 2.50 26.50 20.58
N SER A 128 3.21 27.03 19.58
CA SER A 128 3.11 28.40 19.08
C SER A 128 2.84 28.43 17.57
N VAL A 129 1.62 28.07 17.16
CA VAL A 129 1.14 28.27 15.78
C VAL A 129 0.29 29.53 15.73
N GLU A 130 0.47 30.37 14.72
CA GLU A 130 -0.38 31.53 14.47
C GLU A 130 -1.86 31.12 14.41
N LEU A 131 -2.76 31.89 15.05
CA LEU A 131 -4.20 31.61 15.11
C LEU A 131 -4.60 30.29 15.80
N LEU A 132 -3.69 29.63 16.53
CA LEU A 132 -4.01 28.40 17.25
C LEU A 132 -5.13 28.65 18.27
N ALA A 133 -6.18 27.84 18.24
CA ALA A 133 -7.32 27.98 19.15
C ALA A 133 -7.63 26.69 19.91
N ARG A 134 -8.46 26.83 20.94
CA ARG A 134 -9.10 25.71 21.64
C ARG A 134 -10.31 25.24 20.83
N VAL A 135 -10.25 24.01 20.33
CA VAL A 135 -11.29 23.37 19.52
C VAL A 135 -11.77 22.11 20.23
N PHE A 136 -13.08 21.86 20.28
CA PHE A 136 -13.60 20.62 20.84
C PHE A 136 -13.53 19.51 19.78
N ASP A 137 -12.85 18.42 20.10
CA ASP A 137 -12.83 17.22 19.27
C ASP A 137 -13.99 16.31 19.67
N HIS A 138 -15.00 16.21 18.81
CA HIS A 138 -16.18 15.37 19.03
C HIS A 138 -15.89 13.86 18.93
N VAL A 139 -14.78 13.46 18.30
CA VAL A 139 -14.37 12.06 18.18
C VAL A 139 -13.67 11.61 19.46
N GLU A 140 -12.75 12.43 19.98
CA GLU A 140 -12.02 12.13 21.21
C GLU A 140 -12.72 12.63 22.49
N HIS A 141 -13.84 13.34 22.34
CA HIS A 141 -14.61 13.99 23.40
C HIS A 141 -13.78 14.89 24.32
N LYS A 142 -12.81 15.63 23.76
CA LYS A 142 -11.86 16.48 24.51
C LYS A 142 -11.56 17.78 23.78
N TYR A 143 -11.32 18.84 24.55
CA TYR A 143 -10.78 20.08 24.01
C TYR A 143 -9.31 19.91 23.62
N GLN A 144 -8.97 20.34 22.41
CA GLN A 144 -7.64 20.24 21.84
C GLN A 144 -7.19 21.57 21.28
N LYS A 145 -5.88 21.73 21.11
CA LYS A 145 -5.31 22.87 20.42
C LYS A 145 -5.25 22.55 18.93
N GLY A 146 -5.89 23.36 18.10
CA GLY A 146 -5.92 23.11 16.66
C GLY A 146 -6.84 24.06 15.92
N PHE A 147 -7.28 23.59 14.75
CA PHE A 147 -8.19 24.30 13.85
C PHE A 147 -9.35 23.41 13.45
N THR A 148 -10.49 24.04 13.17
CA THR A 148 -11.63 23.36 12.53
C THR A 148 -11.49 23.54 11.02
N LEU A 149 -11.13 22.49 10.29
CA LEU A 149 -11.12 22.50 8.83
C LEU A 149 -12.54 22.28 8.32
N LEU A 150 -13.24 23.37 8.05
CA LEU A 150 -14.53 23.37 7.37
C LEU A 150 -14.29 23.23 5.87
N THR A 151 -14.84 22.21 5.24
CA THR A 151 -14.66 21.94 3.80
C THR A 151 -15.99 21.88 3.09
N LEU A 152 -16.06 22.47 1.90
CA LEU A 152 -17.14 22.29 0.94
C LEU A 152 -16.64 21.38 -0.20
N GLY A 153 -17.48 20.46 -0.65
CA GLY A 153 -17.22 19.69 -1.85
C GLY A 153 -18.47 19.46 -2.68
N TRP A 154 -18.24 19.18 -3.95
CA TRP A 154 -19.25 18.84 -4.93
C TRP A 154 -19.26 17.33 -5.18
N SER A 155 -20.44 16.75 -5.38
CA SER A 155 -20.60 15.33 -5.73
C SER A 155 -21.73 15.09 -6.72
N ASP A 156 -21.51 14.16 -7.64
CA ASP A 156 -22.52 13.57 -8.54
C ASP A 156 -23.02 12.18 -8.04
N GLY A 157 -22.71 11.85 -6.79
CA GLY A 157 -22.96 10.53 -6.18
C GLY A 157 -21.98 9.43 -6.57
N TYR A 158 -20.99 9.70 -7.42
CA TYR A 158 -19.90 8.76 -7.74
C TYR A 158 -18.53 9.35 -7.37
N SER A 159 -18.30 10.60 -7.77
CA SER A 159 -17.11 11.38 -7.49
C SER A 159 -17.39 12.39 -6.38
N PHE A 160 -16.34 12.77 -5.67
CA PHE A 160 -16.34 13.90 -4.74
C PHE A 160 -15.19 14.81 -5.12
N ILE A 161 -15.41 16.13 -5.13
CA ILE A 161 -14.41 17.13 -5.49
C ILE A 161 -14.46 18.24 -4.45
N PRO A 162 -13.41 18.45 -3.64
CA PRO A 162 -13.39 19.58 -2.71
C PRO A 162 -13.33 20.89 -3.48
N THR A 163 -14.30 21.78 -3.24
CA THR A 163 -14.45 23.05 -3.98
C THR A 163 -13.85 24.23 -3.23
N GLY A 164 -13.83 24.15 -1.89
CA GLY A 164 -13.29 25.19 -1.02
C GLY A 164 -13.17 24.73 0.43
N PHE A 165 -12.45 25.49 1.25
CA PHE A 165 -12.35 25.22 2.68
C PHE A 165 -11.97 26.50 3.44
N ASN A 166 -12.28 26.50 4.73
CA ASN A 166 -11.72 27.45 5.70
C ASN A 166 -11.12 26.66 6.86
N MET A 167 -9.88 26.99 7.19
CA MET A 167 -9.23 26.45 8.39
C MET A 167 -9.51 27.40 9.54
N LEU A 168 -10.64 27.18 10.21
CA LEU A 168 -11.18 28.10 11.20
C LEU A 168 -10.42 28.03 12.53
N SER A 169 -10.04 29.20 13.00
CA SER A 169 -9.71 29.49 14.40
C SER A 169 -11.00 29.81 15.17
N SER A 170 -10.89 30.18 16.45
CA SER A 170 -12.05 30.65 17.20
C SER A 170 -12.39 32.09 16.84
N ALA A 171 -13.66 32.39 16.59
CA ALA A 171 -14.14 33.77 16.47
C ALA A 171 -13.97 34.55 17.78
N ASN A 172 -14.06 33.85 18.93
CA ASN A 172 -13.87 34.43 20.25
C ASN A 172 -12.38 34.52 20.59
N GLU A 173 -11.90 35.74 20.83
CA GLU A 173 -10.50 36.04 21.16
C GLU A 173 -10.00 35.28 22.40
N SER A 174 -10.83 35.15 23.44
CA SER A 174 -10.49 34.42 24.65
C SER A 174 -10.17 32.93 24.44
N ASN A 175 -10.59 32.35 23.31
CA ASN A 175 -10.32 30.97 22.95
C ASN A 175 -9.13 30.81 21.98
N ARG A 176 -8.53 31.91 21.52
CA ARG A 176 -7.32 31.92 20.70
C ARG A 176 -6.09 32.03 21.59
N TYR A 177 -5.10 31.19 21.33
CA TYR A 177 -3.82 31.17 22.04
C TYR A 177 -2.82 32.14 21.43
N ASN A 178 -2.88 32.35 20.11
CA ASN A 178 -2.02 33.26 19.38
C ASN A 178 -2.89 34.02 18.35
N GLU A 179 -2.61 35.31 18.18
CA GLU A 179 -3.28 36.17 17.20
C GLU A 179 -2.54 36.20 15.85
N ILE A 180 -3.10 36.94 14.90
CA ILE A 180 -2.45 37.26 13.62
C ILE A 180 -1.15 38.03 13.89
N SER A 181 -0.10 37.74 13.10
CA SER A 181 1.12 38.52 13.16
C SER A 181 0.90 39.98 12.71
N ASN A 182 1.34 40.94 13.52
CA ASN A 182 1.26 42.39 13.21
C ASN A 182 2.08 42.81 11.97
N GLN A 183 2.97 41.96 11.46
CA GLN A 183 3.88 42.27 10.36
C GLN A 183 3.32 41.92 8.97
N ILE A 184 2.10 41.38 8.89
CA ILE A 184 1.52 40.94 7.61
C ILE A 184 0.90 42.11 6.84
N ASP A 185 1.10 42.16 5.52
CA ASP A 185 0.45 43.15 4.67
C ASP A 185 -1.04 42.81 4.48
N HIS A 186 -1.91 43.73 4.94
CA HIS A 186 -3.36 43.58 4.92
C HIS A 186 -3.98 43.51 3.50
N ARG A 187 -3.23 43.89 2.46
CA ARG A 187 -3.69 43.83 1.06
C ARG A 187 -3.53 42.43 0.46
N THR A 188 -2.73 41.56 1.09
CA THR A 188 -2.37 40.25 0.57
C THR A 188 -3.50 39.22 0.71
N ASN A 189 -3.49 38.20 -0.15
CA ASN A 189 -4.42 37.07 -0.03
C ASN A 189 -4.18 36.30 1.29
N GLY A 190 -2.92 36.24 1.74
CA GLY A 190 -2.55 35.67 3.03
C GLY A 190 -3.25 36.33 4.23
N TYR A 191 -3.46 37.65 4.20
CA TYR A 191 -4.22 38.32 5.26
C TYR A 191 -5.73 38.04 5.16
N LYS A 192 -6.30 38.03 3.96
CA LYS A 192 -7.72 37.70 3.74
C LYS A 192 -8.08 36.33 4.32
N PHE A 193 -7.26 35.31 4.08
CA PHE A 193 -7.46 33.98 4.67
C PHE A 193 -7.45 33.97 6.20
N ARG A 194 -6.57 34.78 6.82
CA ARG A 194 -6.53 34.89 8.28
C ARG A 194 -7.78 35.56 8.83
N LYS A 195 -8.29 36.59 8.15
CA LYS A 195 -9.56 37.22 8.51
C LYS A 195 -10.72 36.22 8.41
N GLU A 196 -10.80 35.47 7.32
CA GLU A 196 -11.81 34.43 7.12
C GLU A 196 -11.71 33.30 8.15
N SER A 197 -10.50 32.97 8.61
CA SER A 197 -10.29 31.96 9.64
C SER A 197 -10.98 32.27 10.97
N MET A 198 -11.26 33.55 11.26
CA MET A 198 -11.88 34.00 12.50
C MET A 198 -13.39 34.22 12.36
N MET A 199 -13.98 33.90 11.21
CA MET A 199 -15.43 33.97 11.01
C MET A 199 -16.15 32.93 11.88
N HIS A 200 -17.43 33.20 12.17
CA HIS A 200 -18.30 32.14 12.68
C HIS A 200 -18.44 31.04 11.63
N LYS A 201 -18.50 29.79 12.11
CA LYS A 201 -18.54 28.59 11.27
C LYS A 201 -19.71 28.58 10.29
N THR A 202 -20.87 29.10 10.69
CA THR A 202 -22.06 29.24 9.84
C THR A 202 -21.82 30.19 8.68
N ASP A 203 -21.24 31.35 8.96
CA ASP A 203 -21.01 32.41 7.96
C ASP A 203 -19.97 31.94 6.93
N ALA A 204 -18.92 31.28 7.40
CA ALA A 204 -17.91 30.67 6.54
C ALA A 204 -18.50 29.58 5.63
N ALA A 205 -19.40 28.73 6.15
CA ALA A 205 -20.05 27.68 5.35
C ALA A 205 -20.94 28.27 4.25
N VAL A 206 -21.74 29.30 4.56
CA VAL A 206 -22.57 30.00 3.57
C VAL A 206 -21.70 30.69 2.52
N LEU A 207 -20.60 31.32 2.92
CA LEU A 207 -19.66 31.97 1.99
C LEU A 207 -19.08 30.96 0.99
N LEU A 208 -18.65 29.78 1.45
CA LEU A 208 -18.14 28.72 0.58
C LEU A 208 -19.17 28.30 -0.48
N VAL A 209 -20.45 28.19 -0.12
CA VAL A 209 -21.52 27.86 -1.08
C VAL A 209 -21.70 28.99 -2.08
N LYS A 210 -21.80 30.24 -1.63
CA LYS A 210 -21.92 31.41 -2.52
C LYS A 210 -20.76 31.46 -3.52
N ASP A 211 -19.53 31.26 -3.07
CA ASP A 211 -18.34 31.25 -3.92
C ASP A 211 -18.36 30.11 -4.95
N ALA A 212 -18.79 28.90 -4.54
CA ALA A 212 -18.91 27.76 -5.44
C ALA A 212 -19.94 28.01 -6.56
N LEU A 213 -21.12 28.53 -6.21
CA LEU A 213 -22.17 28.82 -7.18
C LEU A 213 -21.78 29.96 -8.12
N ASN A 214 -21.18 31.02 -7.58
CA ASN A 214 -20.68 32.15 -8.37
C ASN A 214 -19.56 31.74 -9.34
N ALA A 215 -18.78 30.72 -9.01
CA ALA A 215 -17.78 30.14 -9.90
C ALA A 215 -18.37 29.28 -11.03
N GLY A 216 -19.69 29.02 -11.00
CA GLY A 216 -20.40 28.23 -12.01
C GLY A 216 -20.54 26.74 -11.67
N ILE A 217 -20.29 26.34 -10.41
CA ILE A 217 -20.56 24.96 -9.97
C ILE A 217 -22.08 24.76 -9.88
N LYS A 218 -22.59 23.77 -10.62
CA LYS A 218 -24.01 23.39 -10.59
C LYS A 218 -24.28 22.38 -9.48
N ALA A 219 -25.28 22.65 -8.66
CA ALA A 219 -25.80 21.72 -7.66
C ALA A 219 -27.29 21.95 -7.45
N ASP A 220 -28.01 20.88 -7.14
CA ASP A 220 -29.45 20.90 -6.91
C ASP A 220 -29.76 21.03 -5.41
N TYR A 221 -28.87 20.51 -4.55
CA TYR A 221 -29.04 20.54 -3.10
C TYR A 221 -27.74 20.81 -2.35
N VAL A 222 -27.85 21.41 -1.16
CA VAL A 222 -26.81 21.40 -0.12
C VAL A 222 -27.14 20.33 0.92
N LEU A 223 -26.19 19.42 1.16
CA LEU A 223 -26.31 18.36 2.17
C LEU A 223 -25.66 18.77 3.48
N MET A 224 -26.42 18.63 4.57
CA MET A 224 -26.04 19.16 5.89
C MET A 224 -26.16 18.10 6.98
N ASP A 225 -25.16 17.98 7.85
CA ASP A 225 -25.33 17.26 9.11
C ASP A 225 -26.10 18.11 10.14
N THR A 226 -26.58 17.44 11.19
CA THR A 226 -27.29 17.95 12.36
C THR A 226 -26.72 19.24 12.93
N TRP A 227 -25.40 19.39 12.94
CA TRP A 227 -24.74 20.58 13.47
C TRP A 227 -25.07 21.86 12.70
N PHE A 228 -25.48 21.74 11.44
CA PHE A 228 -25.74 22.87 10.56
C PHE A 228 -27.23 23.06 10.27
N THR A 229 -28.11 22.09 10.53
CA THR A 229 -29.55 22.15 10.20
C THR A 229 -30.37 23.04 11.14
N THR A 230 -29.82 24.19 11.53
CA THR A 230 -30.57 25.22 12.27
C THR A 230 -31.37 26.06 11.29
N GLU A 231 -32.52 26.56 11.74
CA GLU A 231 -33.40 27.37 10.89
C GLU A 231 -32.75 28.62 10.28
N PRO A 232 -31.94 29.44 11.00
CA PRO A 232 -31.24 30.56 10.38
C PRO A 232 -30.28 30.11 9.27
N MET A 233 -29.60 28.98 9.45
CA MET A 233 -28.70 28.43 8.44
C MET A 233 -29.46 27.99 7.19
N ILE A 234 -30.59 27.28 7.36
CA ILE A 234 -31.45 26.86 6.25
C ILE A 234 -31.91 28.09 5.45
N LYS A 235 -32.33 29.16 6.14
CA LYS A 235 -32.77 30.40 5.50
C LYS A 235 -31.66 31.04 4.66
N GLU A 236 -30.44 31.13 5.18
CA GLU A 236 -29.29 31.69 4.46
C GLU A 236 -28.92 30.88 3.21
N VAL A 237 -29.04 29.55 3.27
CA VAL A 237 -28.78 28.69 2.10
C VAL A 237 -29.87 28.83 1.05
N LEU A 238 -31.14 28.83 1.46
CA LEU A 238 -32.25 29.06 0.54
C LEU A 238 -32.13 30.41 -0.19
N ALA A 239 -31.59 31.45 0.49
CA ALA A 239 -31.31 32.74 -0.12
C ALA A 239 -30.24 32.69 -1.24
N THR A 240 -29.44 31.61 -1.33
CA THR A 240 -28.52 31.36 -2.45
C THR A 240 -29.21 30.70 -3.65
N GLY A 241 -30.49 30.35 -3.54
CA GLY A 241 -31.28 29.73 -4.60
C GLY A 241 -31.18 28.21 -4.67
N ILE A 242 -30.67 27.55 -3.61
CA ILE A 242 -30.50 26.09 -3.55
C ILE A 242 -31.25 25.50 -2.35
N ASP A 243 -31.87 24.34 -2.59
CA ASP A 243 -32.57 23.57 -1.57
C ASP A 243 -31.61 22.85 -0.61
N VAL A 244 -32.09 22.60 0.61
CA VAL A 244 -31.34 21.93 1.67
C VAL A 244 -31.92 20.54 1.91
N ILE A 245 -31.03 19.56 2.06
CA ILE A 245 -31.36 18.27 2.64
C ILE A 245 -30.40 18.01 3.80
N GLY A 246 -30.92 17.77 5.00
CA GLY A 246 -30.06 17.57 6.17
C GLY A 246 -30.66 16.71 7.25
N MET A 247 -29.81 16.02 8.01
CA MET A 247 -30.26 15.29 9.19
C MET A 247 -30.59 16.28 10.31
N VAL A 248 -31.74 16.11 10.96
CA VAL A 248 -32.12 16.92 12.12
C VAL A 248 -32.18 16.05 13.38
N LYS A 249 -31.81 16.63 14.53
CA LYS A 249 -32.00 16.02 15.85
C LYS A 249 -32.91 16.86 16.70
N GLN A 250 -33.54 16.22 17.69
CA GLN A 250 -34.37 16.93 18.63
C GLN A 250 -33.50 17.84 19.51
N LEU A 251 -33.63 19.15 19.29
CA LEU A 251 -33.03 20.20 20.11
C LEU A 251 -34.15 21.10 20.66
N LYS A 252 -33.93 22.42 20.74
CA LYS A 252 -34.96 23.40 21.13
C LYS A 252 -35.95 23.73 20.00
N GLN A 253 -35.65 23.31 18.77
CA GLN A 253 -36.47 23.59 17.59
C GLN A 253 -37.81 22.84 17.65
N ARG A 254 -38.88 23.56 17.29
CA ARG A 254 -40.24 23.04 17.14
C ARG A 254 -40.74 23.37 15.74
N TYR A 255 -41.68 22.58 15.27
CA TYR A 255 -42.26 22.67 13.94
C TYR A 255 -43.78 22.86 14.03
N ALA A 256 -44.32 23.75 13.22
CA ALA A 256 -45.74 23.95 13.10
C ALA A 256 -46.35 22.86 12.20
N TYR A 257 -47.38 22.19 12.71
CA TYR A 257 -48.19 21.22 11.98
C TYR A 257 -49.64 21.37 12.46
N ASN A 258 -50.62 21.44 11.54
CA ASN A 258 -52.05 21.63 11.87
C ASN A 258 -52.32 22.74 12.92
N GLY A 259 -51.64 23.89 12.79
CA GLY A 259 -51.81 25.05 13.67
C GLY A 259 -51.19 24.94 15.07
N LYS A 260 -50.48 23.85 15.39
CA LYS A 260 -49.80 23.63 16.68
C LYS A 260 -48.31 23.36 16.51
N GLN A 261 -47.53 23.61 17.56
CA GLN A 261 -46.08 23.43 17.56
C GLN A 261 -45.69 22.08 18.17
N TYR A 262 -44.88 21.31 17.47
CA TYR A 262 -44.48 19.95 17.87
C TYR A 262 -42.97 19.75 17.84
N THR A 263 -42.49 18.83 18.66
CA THR A 263 -41.14 18.26 18.61
C THR A 263 -41.10 17.10 17.59
N LEU A 264 -39.90 16.68 17.15
CA LEU A 264 -39.73 15.54 16.24
C LEU A 264 -40.34 14.24 16.78
N PRO A 265 -40.17 13.87 18.08
CA PRO A 265 -40.82 12.68 18.62
C PRO A 265 -42.36 12.79 18.69
N GLU A 266 -42.90 13.99 18.87
CA GLU A 266 -44.35 14.21 18.82
C GLU A 266 -44.87 14.11 17.39
N LEU A 267 -44.16 14.70 16.42
CA LEU A 267 -44.50 14.59 15.00
C LEU A 267 -44.52 13.14 14.52
N LYS A 268 -43.57 12.31 15.01
CA LYS A 268 -43.50 10.89 14.68
C LYS A 268 -44.82 10.14 14.98
N LYS A 269 -45.61 10.59 15.97
CA LYS A 269 -46.89 9.95 16.33
C LYS A 269 -47.98 10.14 15.28
N PHE A 270 -47.83 11.12 14.39
CA PHE A 270 -48.78 11.39 13.30
C PHE A 270 -48.43 10.67 12.00
N VAL A 271 -47.30 9.93 11.97
CA VAL A 271 -46.89 9.15 10.80
C VAL A 271 -47.57 7.79 10.86
N CYS A 272 -48.28 7.42 9.79
CA CYS A 272 -48.79 6.07 9.61
C CYS A 272 -47.62 5.14 9.27
N PHE A 273 -47.32 4.18 10.15
CA PHE A 273 -46.28 3.18 9.89
C PHE A 273 -46.84 2.12 8.95
N ASP A 274 -46.34 2.09 7.71
CA ASP A 274 -46.55 0.92 6.86
C ASP A 274 -45.70 -0.24 7.39
N GLU A 275 -46.34 -1.32 7.84
CA GLU A 275 -45.66 -2.53 8.36
C GLU A 275 -44.73 -3.19 7.31
N GLY A 276 -44.92 -2.86 6.02
CA GLY A 276 -44.07 -3.30 4.90
C GLY A 276 -42.86 -2.42 4.57
N ALA A 277 -42.79 -1.17 5.06
CA ALA A 277 -41.71 -0.24 4.72
C ALA A 277 -40.45 -0.55 5.54
N ARG A 278 -39.46 -1.22 4.92
CA ARG A 278 -38.32 -1.81 5.66
C ARG A 278 -37.45 -0.78 6.41
N ASN A 279 -37.23 0.42 5.86
CA ASN A 279 -36.27 1.40 6.40
C ASN A 279 -36.79 2.84 6.56
N ILE A 280 -37.85 3.23 5.85
CA ILE A 280 -38.48 4.56 5.92
C ILE A 280 -39.85 4.39 6.55
N PHE A 281 -40.12 5.10 7.64
CA PHE A 281 -41.41 5.00 8.34
C PHE A 281 -42.50 5.88 7.71
N GLY A 282 -42.10 6.89 6.94
CA GLY A 282 -42.98 7.86 6.28
C GLY A 282 -42.43 9.28 6.42
N SER A 283 -43.25 10.27 6.06
CA SER A 283 -42.87 11.68 6.13
C SER A 283 -44.05 12.59 6.49
N LEU A 284 -43.74 13.81 6.91
CA LEU A 284 -44.70 14.88 7.15
C LEU A 284 -44.17 16.19 6.55
N VAL A 285 -45.06 16.96 5.93
CA VAL A 285 -44.79 18.34 5.54
C VAL A 285 -45.20 19.24 6.70
N VAL A 286 -44.24 20.00 7.21
CA VAL A 286 -44.40 20.89 8.37
C VAL A 286 -43.78 22.25 8.05
N THR A 287 -43.94 23.21 8.95
CA THR A 287 -43.34 24.54 8.78
C THR A 287 -42.42 24.85 9.95
N THR A 288 -41.25 25.45 9.68
CA THR A 288 -40.38 25.95 10.74
C THR A 288 -40.97 27.19 11.42
N LYS A 289 -40.35 27.70 12.50
CA LYS A 289 -40.89 28.84 13.27
C LYS A 289 -41.05 30.12 12.44
N THR A 290 -40.18 30.33 11.47
CA THR A 290 -40.13 31.48 10.56
C THR A 290 -40.91 31.28 9.27
N GLY A 291 -41.62 30.16 9.11
CA GLY A 291 -42.49 29.95 7.96
C GLY A 291 -41.90 29.13 6.81
N ILE A 292 -40.72 28.50 6.98
CA ILE A 292 -40.11 27.70 5.91
C ILE A 292 -40.83 26.34 5.82
N PRO A 293 -41.46 25.99 4.68
CA PRO A 293 -42.04 24.67 4.50
C PRO A 293 -40.92 23.63 4.37
N VAL A 294 -41.04 22.54 5.11
CA VAL A 294 -40.06 21.46 5.10
C VAL A 294 -40.75 20.11 5.17
N LYS A 295 -40.20 19.13 4.45
CA LYS A 295 -40.61 17.73 4.54
C LYS A 295 -39.65 16.98 5.45
N ILE A 296 -40.17 16.41 6.54
CA ILE A 296 -39.41 15.61 7.48
C ILE A 296 -39.70 14.14 7.21
N VAL A 297 -38.66 13.40 6.81
CA VAL A 297 -38.69 11.96 6.57
C VAL A 297 -38.18 11.23 7.81
N PHE A 298 -38.95 10.24 8.27
CA PHE A 298 -38.67 9.45 9.47
C PHE A 298 -38.01 8.15 9.04
N VAL A 299 -36.75 7.95 9.43
CA VAL A 299 -35.91 6.84 8.97
C VAL A 299 -35.52 5.94 10.14
N ARG A 300 -35.49 4.63 9.90
CA ARG A 300 -35.05 3.64 10.88
C ARG A 300 -33.57 3.82 11.22
N ASN A 301 -33.25 3.88 12.51
CA ASN A 301 -31.87 3.84 12.96
C ASN A 301 -31.39 2.38 13.06
N HIS A 302 -30.50 1.97 12.16
CA HIS A 302 -29.93 0.60 12.18
C HIS A 302 -29.00 0.35 13.36
N ASN A 303 -28.28 1.38 13.83
CA ASN A 303 -27.35 1.26 14.95
C ASN A 303 -28.08 1.18 16.29
N LYS A 304 -29.20 1.89 16.41
CA LYS A 304 -30.01 1.92 17.63
C LYS A 304 -31.50 1.84 17.28
N LYS A 305 -32.03 0.62 17.20
CA LYS A 305 -33.41 0.33 16.76
C LYS A 305 -34.50 1.03 17.59
N SER A 306 -34.21 1.42 18.82
CA SER A 306 -35.13 2.20 19.67
C SER A 306 -35.25 3.67 19.27
N GLU A 307 -34.33 4.17 18.44
CA GLU A 307 -34.30 5.55 17.97
C GLU A 307 -34.76 5.68 16.52
N CYS A 308 -35.26 6.87 16.18
CA CYS A 308 -35.60 7.27 14.83
C CYS A 308 -34.60 8.33 14.38
N LEU A 309 -34.16 8.26 13.12
CA LEU A 309 -33.47 9.35 12.45
C LEU A 309 -34.50 10.21 11.73
N TYR A 310 -34.18 11.49 11.56
CA TYR A 310 -35.04 12.47 10.90
C TYR A 310 -34.21 13.16 9.83
N ILE A 311 -34.67 13.16 8.59
CA ILE A 311 -34.06 13.88 7.49
C ILE A 311 -35.04 14.95 7.03
N LEU A 312 -34.58 16.19 7.01
CA LEU A 312 -35.32 17.36 6.57
C LEU A 312 -34.95 17.68 5.12
N SER A 313 -35.94 17.96 4.29
CA SER A 313 -35.80 18.54 2.95
C SER A 313 -36.61 19.83 2.84
N THR A 314 -36.05 20.87 2.24
CA THR A 314 -36.81 22.08 1.87
C THR A 314 -37.61 21.89 0.58
N ASN A 315 -37.17 20.98 -0.30
CA ASN A 315 -37.96 20.54 -1.44
C ASN A 315 -38.98 19.48 -0.98
N CYS A 316 -40.23 19.91 -0.77
CA CYS A 316 -41.31 19.07 -0.30
C CYS A 316 -41.90 18.13 -1.38
N SER A 317 -41.56 18.35 -2.65
CA SER A 317 -42.10 17.58 -3.78
C SER A 317 -41.36 16.25 -4.00
N LEU A 318 -40.18 16.07 -3.39
CA LEU A 318 -39.40 14.83 -3.51
C LEU A 318 -40.07 13.66 -2.79
N ALA A 319 -39.97 12.47 -3.39
CA ALA A 319 -40.32 11.21 -2.74
C ALA A 319 -39.39 10.93 -1.54
N ASP A 320 -39.89 10.19 -0.55
CA ASP A 320 -39.18 9.95 0.71
C ASP A 320 -37.88 9.17 0.46
N GLU A 321 -37.93 8.17 -0.43
CA GLU A 321 -36.79 7.35 -0.84
C GLU A 321 -35.72 8.20 -1.51
N GLU A 322 -36.14 9.19 -2.30
CA GLU A 322 -35.23 10.04 -3.05
C GLU A 322 -34.49 11.02 -2.13
N ILE A 323 -35.17 11.58 -1.12
CA ILE A 323 -34.54 12.40 -0.08
C ILE A 323 -33.45 11.59 0.65
N VAL A 324 -33.78 10.35 1.05
CA VAL A 324 -32.83 9.46 1.74
C VAL A 324 -31.65 9.09 0.83
N ARG A 325 -31.93 8.78 -0.44
CA ARG A 325 -30.89 8.44 -1.44
C ARG A 325 -29.93 9.61 -1.68
N ILE A 326 -30.46 10.82 -1.91
CA ILE A 326 -29.65 12.02 -2.12
C ILE A 326 -28.81 12.32 -0.87
N TYR A 327 -29.43 12.27 0.32
CA TYR A 327 -28.71 12.49 1.58
C TYR A 327 -27.57 11.50 1.80
N GLY A 328 -27.70 10.26 1.30
CA GLY A 328 -26.64 9.25 1.33
C GLY A 328 -25.32 9.72 0.68
N ASN A 329 -25.37 10.63 -0.30
CA ASN A 329 -24.18 11.18 -0.94
C ASN A 329 -23.29 11.97 0.03
N ARG A 330 -23.84 12.45 1.16
CA ARG A 330 -23.07 13.16 2.20
C ARG A 330 -21.87 12.35 2.69
N TRP A 331 -21.97 11.02 2.76
CA TRP A 331 -20.89 10.15 3.22
C TRP A 331 -19.58 10.29 2.43
N SER A 332 -19.66 10.78 1.18
CA SER A 332 -18.49 11.00 0.33
C SER A 332 -17.47 11.98 0.93
N ILE A 333 -17.91 13.00 1.69
CA ILE A 333 -17.00 13.94 2.36
C ILE A 333 -16.23 13.29 3.52
N GLU A 334 -16.83 12.32 4.21
CA GLU A 334 -16.13 11.56 5.25
C GLU A 334 -15.06 10.65 4.67
N CYS A 335 -15.37 10.00 3.54
CA CYS A 335 -14.40 9.24 2.77
C CYS A 335 -13.25 10.13 2.27
N PHE A 336 -13.56 11.35 1.83
CA PHE A 336 -12.56 12.36 1.51
C PHE A 336 -11.67 12.72 2.70
N PHE A 337 -12.23 13.05 3.87
CA PHE A 337 -11.43 13.38 5.05
C PHE A 337 -10.55 12.21 5.50
N LYS A 338 -11.09 10.99 5.50
CA LYS A 338 -10.33 9.78 5.84
C LYS A 338 -9.15 9.60 4.89
N SER A 339 -9.37 9.79 3.59
CA SER A 339 -8.35 9.63 2.56
C SER A 339 -7.28 10.72 2.63
N SER A 340 -7.70 11.98 2.79
CA SER A 340 -6.83 13.15 2.90
C SER A 340 -5.94 13.11 4.14
N LYS A 341 -6.47 12.68 5.30
CA LYS A 341 -5.68 12.55 6.53
C LYS A 341 -4.73 11.36 6.49
N SER A 342 -5.22 10.19 6.07
CA SER A 342 -4.47 8.92 6.21
C SER A 342 -3.41 8.74 5.11
N PHE A 343 -3.80 8.99 3.86
CA PHE A 343 -2.95 8.73 2.69
C PHE A 343 -2.23 10.00 2.23
N MET A 344 -2.96 11.10 2.05
CA MET A 344 -2.38 12.37 1.57
C MET A 344 -1.71 13.22 2.65
N LYS A 345 -1.71 12.75 3.90
CA LYS A 345 -0.97 13.31 5.04
C LYS A 345 -1.32 14.75 5.42
N LEU A 346 -2.59 15.15 5.28
CA LEU A 346 -3.13 16.49 5.59
C LEU A 346 -2.74 17.07 6.97
N GLY A 347 -2.46 16.24 7.98
CA GLY A 347 -2.03 16.70 9.31
C GLY A 347 -0.65 16.22 9.75
N THR A 348 0.09 15.48 8.93
CA THR A 348 1.34 14.81 9.35
C THR A 348 2.53 15.02 8.41
N GLU A 349 2.31 15.43 7.18
CA GLU A 349 3.40 15.69 6.22
C GLU A 349 4.16 16.98 6.52
N PHE A 350 3.45 18.00 6.99
CA PHE A 350 3.98 19.34 7.13
C PHE A 350 3.70 19.91 8.52
N GLN A 351 4.72 20.52 9.11
CA GLN A 351 4.71 21.11 10.44
C GLN A 351 5.25 22.53 10.32
N SER A 352 4.34 23.50 10.12
CA SER A 352 4.67 24.93 10.07
C SER A 352 3.94 25.69 11.15
N HIS A 353 4.56 26.79 11.58
CA HIS A 353 3.99 27.73 12.54
C HIS A 353 3.18 28.86 11.87
N ASN A 354 3.28 28.99 10.54
CA ASN A 354 2.60 30.03 9.76
C ASN A 354 1.26 29.52 9.22
N TYR A 355 0.19 30.27 9.46
CA TYR A 355 -1.16 29.92 9.02
C TYR A 355 -1.27 29.79 7.48
N GLY A 356 -0.66 30.72 6.73
CA GLY A 356 -0.67 30.72 5.27
C GLY A 356 0.01 29.49 4.66
N ALA A 357 1.08 28.99 5.28
CA ALA A 357 1.73 27.76 4.86
C ALA A 357 0.83 26.53 5.06
N MET A 358 0.03 26.51 6.12
CA MET A 358 -0.94 25.43 6.36
C MET A 358 -2.09 25.47 5.34
N VAL A 359 -2.56 26.66 4.95
CA VAL A 359 -3.55 26.84 3.87
C VAL A 359 -2.98 26.30 2.55
N SER A 360 -1.77 26.72 2.19
CA SER A 360 -1.08 26.27 0.98
C SER A 360 -0.91 24.75 0.94
N HIS A 361 -0.49 24.14 2.05
CA HIS A 361 -0.34 22.69 2.17
C HIS A 361 -1.68 21.95 2.03
N THR A 362 -2.75 22.46 2.65
CA THR A 362 -4.10 21.90 2.52
C THR A 362 -4.55 21.86 1.06
N VAL A 363 -4.28 22.94 0.31
CA VAL A 363 -4.62 23.03 -1.11
C VAL A 363 -3.84 22.03 -1.95
N ILE A 364 -2.56 21.82 -1.65
CA ILE A 364 -1.73 20.79 -2.31
C ILE A 364 -2.34 19.41 -2.05
N VAL A 365 -2.73 19.11 -0.82
CA VAL A 365 -3.38 17.83 -0.47
C VAL A 365 -4.70 17.64 -1.21
N PHE A 366 -5.54 18.68 -1.28
CA PHE A 366 -6.81 18.63 -2.00
C PHE A 366 -6.58 18.47 -3.50
N THR A 367 -5.54 19.10 -4.04
CA THR A 367 -5.13 18.94 -5.44
C THR A 367 -4.73 17.49 -5.74
N ARG A 368 -3.96 16.84 -4.86
CA ARG A 368 -3.63 15.40 -5.02
C ARG A 368 -4.89 14.54 -5.06
N TYR A 369 -5.85 14.81 -4.16
CA TYR A 369 -7.12 14.10 -4.14
C TYR A 369 -7.91 14.31 -5.45
N ILE A 370 -8.00 15.55 -5.93
CA ILE A 370 -8.68 15.87 -7.20
C ILE A 370 -8.01 15.15 -8.38
N ILE A 371 -6.68 15.11 -8.44
CA ILE A 371 -5.97 14.38 -9.51
C ILE A 371 -6.29 12.89 -9.46
N LEU A 372 -6.32 12.27 -8.26
CA LEU A 372 -6.74 10.87 -8.15
C LEU A 372 -8.20 10.66 -8.55
N ALA A 373 -9.10 11.57 -8.19
CA ALA A 373 -10.50 11.51 -8.59
C ALA A 373 -10.67 11.64 -10.11
N TRP A 374 -9.88 12.50 -10.75
CA TRP A 374 -9.79 12.62 -12.21
C TRP A 374 -9.38 11.31 -12.88
N ILE A 375 -8.25 10.74 -12.45
CA ILE A 375 -7.72 9.50 -13.02
C ILE A 375 -8.73 8.36 -12.83
N ARG A 376 -9.26 8.21 -11.60
CA ARG A 376 -10.27 7.19 -11.28
C ARG A 376 -11.49 7.29 -12.18
N ARG A 377 -11.98 8.50 -12.43
CA ARG A 377 -13.16 8.73 -13.28
C ARG A 377 -12.87 8.40 -14.74
N ASN A 378 -11.71 8.80 -15.26
CA ASN A 378 -11.34 8.52 -16.66
C ASN A 378 -11.10 7.03 -16.92
N GLU A 379 -10.64 6.29 -15.91
CA GLU A 379 -10.39 4.84 -16.01
C GLU A 379 -11.59 3.97 -15.63
N ASN A 380 -12.71 4.59 -15.17
CA ASN A 380 -13.84 3.90 -14.56
C ASN A 380 -13.40 2.91 -13.46
N ASP A 381 -12.35 3.27 -12.70
CA ASP A 381 -11.72 2.35 -11.77
C ASP A 381 -12.57 2.16 -10.50
N GLN A 382 -12.90 0.90 -10.20
CA GLN A 382 -13.66 0.54 -9.00
C GLN A 382 -12.83 0.60 -7.72
N LYS A 383 -11.49 0.67 -7.82
CA LYS A 383 -10.58 0.74 -6.68
C LYS A 383 -10.90 1.92 -5.76
N THR A 384 -10.62 1.70 -4.48
CA THR A 384 -10.68 2.75 -3.46
C THR A 384 -9.53 3.74 -3.64
N TYR A 385 -9.69 4.96 -3.12
CA TYR A 385 -8.61 5.95 -3.11
C TYR A 385 -7.35 5.48 -2.38
N GLY A 386 -7.47 4.55 -1.42
CA GLY A 386 -6.34 3.95 -0.74
C GLY A 386 -5.55 3.00 -1.65
N GLU A 387 -6.23 2.11 -2.36
CA GLU A 387 -5.61 1.20 -3.34
C GLU A 387 -4.93 1.98 -4.46
N LEU A 388 -5.61 2.99 -5.02
CA LEU A 388 -5.02 3.89 -6.02
C LEU A 388 -3.76 4.57 -5.48
N PHE A 389 -3.80 5.08 -4.25
CA PHE A 389 -2.65 5.72 -3.62
C PHE A 389 -1.45 4.76 -3.51
N PHE A 390 -1.67 3.52 -3.06
CA PHE A 390 -0.58 2.55 -2.93
C PHE A 390 -0.03 2.09 -4.27
N MET A 391 -0.89 1.91 -5.28
CA MET A 391 -0.42 1.67 -6.65
C MET A 391 0.51 2.79 -7.12
N PHE A 392 0.09 4.05 -7.03
CA PHE A 392 0.96 5.17 -7.40
C PHE A 392 2.26 5.25 -6.56
N CYS A 393 2.23 4.81 -5.29
CA CYS A 393 3.45 4.70 -4.49
C CYS A 393 4.41 3.64 -5.02
N GLU A 394 3.90 2.47 -5.42
CA GLU A 394 4.68 1.39 -6.04
C GLU A 394 5.23 1.86 -7.38
N ASP A 395 4.38 2.38 -8.25
CA ASP A 395 4.75 2.87 -9.58
C ASP A 395 5.82 3.98 -9.56
N ILE A 396 5.70 4.97 -8.66
CA ILE A 396 6.68 6.06 -8.53
C ILE A 396 8.00 5.54 -7.94
N GLN A 397 7.97 4.49 -7.11
CA GLN A 397 9.18 3.84 -6.59
C GLN A 397 9.83 2.92 -7.63
N ASP A 398 9.03 2.28 -8.49
CA ASP A 398 9.49 1.35 -9.53
C ASP A 398 10.14 2.06 -10.73
N MET A 399 9.91 3.37 -10.91
CA MET A 399 10.72 4.19 -11.82
C MET A 399 12.22 4.13 -11.50
N GLU A 400 12.64 3.90 -10.25
CA GLU A 400 14.06 3.70 -9.93
C GLU A 400 14.58 2.40 -10.54
N LEU A 401 13.75 1.37 -10.62
CA LEU A 401 14.11 0.08 -11.19
C LEU A 401 14.21 0.18 -12.72
N SER A 402 13.26 0.82 -13.39
CA SER A 402 13.32 1.03 -14.84
C SER A 402 14.53 1.89 -15.23
N ASN A 403 14.77 3.02 -14.56
CA ASN A 403 15.96 3.86 -14.79
C ASN A 403 17.28 3.12 -14.49
N SER A 404 17.32 2.29 -13.44
CA SER A 404 18.50 1.48 -13.12
C SER A 404 18.74 0.38 -14.16
N LEU A 405 17.68 -0.27 -14.63
CA LEU A 405 17.73 -1.30 -15.67
C LEU A 405 18.17 -0.69 -17.01
N GLN A 406 17.66 0.49 -17.35
CA GLN A 406 18.05 1.23 -18.54
C GLN A 406 19.52 1.68 -18.48
N SER A 407 19.96 2.22 -17.34
CA SER A 407 21.38 2.57 -17.12
C SER A 407 22.30 1.35 -17.20
N LEU A 408 21.85 0.20 -16.68
CA LEU A 408 22.58 -1.06 -16.75
C LEU A 408 22.65 -1.60 -18.18
N MET A 409 21.57 -1.49 -18.95
CA MET A 409 21.54 -1.84 -20.37
C MET A 409 22.40 -0.91 -21.22
N ASP A 410 22.39 0.39 -20.94
CA ASP A 410 23.28 1.38 -21.57
C ASP A 410 24.75 1.01 -21.34
N LEU A 411 25.12 0.65 -20.09
CA LEU A 411 26.47 0.17 -19.76
C LEU A 411 26.81 -1.14 -20.48
N PHE A 412 25.88 -2.08 -20.49
CA PHE A 412 26.08 -3.39 -21.13
C PHE A 412 26.30 -3.26 -22.64
N VAL A 413 25.51 -2.43 -23.31
CA VAL A 413 25.66 -2.17 -24.75
C VAL A 413 26.96 -1.42 -25.04
N LYS A 414 27.32 -0.43 -24.22
CA LYS A 414 28.61 0.27 -24.31
C LYS A 414 29.78 -0.72 -24.23
N HIS A 415 29.74 -1.69 -23.33
CA HIS A 415 30.79 -2.71 -23.22
C HIS A 415 30.77 -3.71 -24.38
N ILE A 416 29.60 -4.15 -24.85
CA ILE A 416 29.52 -5.10 -26.00
C ILE A 416 29.96 -4.47 -27.31
N SER A 417 29.74 -3.16 -27.49
CA SER A 417 30.17 -2.43 -28.69
C SER A 417 31.70 -2.36 -28.85
N THR A 418 32.46 -2.76 -27.82
CA THR A 418 33.93 -2.87 -27.86
C THR A 418 34.44 -4.25 -28.30
N LEU A 419 33.55 -5.21 -28.54
CA LEU A 419 33.87 -6.58 -28.97
C LEU A 419 33.82 -6.71 -30.50
N SER A 420 34.39 -7.79 -31.06
CA SER A 420 34.35 -8.05 -32.51
C SER A 420 32.91 -8.29 -33.00
N ALA A 421 32.64 -7.94 -34.27
CA ALA A 421 31.29 -8.00 -34.85
C ALA A 421 30.61 -9.37 -34.72
N ASP A 422 31.39 -10.46 -34.85
CA ASP A 422 30.89 -11.83 -34.73
C ASP A 422 30.43 -12.16 -33.31
N ILE A 423 31.22 -11.74 -32.31
CA ILE A 423 30.91 -11.91 -30.88
C ILE A 423 29.69 -11.07 -30.49
N THR A 424 29.63 -9.82 -30.97
CA THR A 424 28.50 -8.92 -30.75
C THR A 424 27.19 -9.50 -31.31
N SER A 425 27.23 -10.18 -32.46
CA SER A 425 26.05 -10.83 -33.05
C SER A 425 25.52 -12.00 -32.22
N LEU A 426 26.42 -12.84 -31.68
CA LEU A 426 26.08 -13.98 -30.84
C LEU A 426 25.46 -13.54 -29.51
N ILE A 427 26.05 -12.52 -28.88
CA ILE A 427 25.54 -11.95 -27.63
C ILE A 427 24.19 -11.28 -27.88
N LYS A 428 24.02 -10.55 -28.99
CA LYS A 428 22.75 -9.94 -29.38
C LYS A 428 21.64 -10.99 -29.47
N SER A 429 21.93 -12.14 -30.09
CA SER A 429 20.98 -13.26 -30.16
C SER A 429 20.62 -13.81 -28.78
N LYS A 430 21.61 -14.04 -27.91
CA LYS A 430 21.38 -14.61 -26.57
C LYS A 430 20.66 -13.67 -25.61
N VAL A 431 20.95 -12.38 -25.71
CA VAL A 431 20.27 -11.34 -24.92
C VAL A 431 18.82 -11.20 -25.40
N THR A 432 18.58 -11.25 -26.72
CA THR A 432 17.22 -11.22 -27.27
C THR A 432 16.41 -12.45 -26.84
N GLU A 433 16.99 -13.66 -26.88
CA GLU A 433 16.37 -14.88 -26.36
C GLU A 433 16.04 -14.76 -24.86
N TRP A 434 16.97 -14.23 -24.06
CA TRP A 434 16.75 -14.01 -22.63
C TRP A 434 15.64 -12.98 -22.38
N MET A 435 15.61 -11.88 -23.12
CA MET A 435 14.56 -10.86 -23.02
C MET A 435 13.19 -11.46 -23.31
N LEU A 436 13.08 -12.30 -24.34
CA LEU A 436 11.85 -13.01 -24.71
C LEU A 436 11.45 -14.12 -23.70
N SER A 437 12.40 -14.62 -22.89
CA SER A 437 12.13 -15.62 -21.86
C SER A 437 11.71 -15.03 -20.50
N GLN A 438 11.69 -13.70 -20.35
CA GLN A 438 11.32 -13.05 -19.09
C GLN A 438 9.80 -12.96 -18.88
N ALA A 439 9.36 -12.65 -17.66
CA ALA A 439 7.96 -12.41 -17.37
C ALA A 439 7.40 -11.21 -18.19
N PRO A 440 6.09 -11.19 -18.55
CA PRO A 440 5.51 -10.18 -19.44
C PRO A 440 5.76 -8.73 -19.03
N PHE A 441 5.82 -8.43 -17.73
CA PHE A 441 6.11 -7.08 -17.23
C PHE A 441 7.58 -6.66 -17.47
N ILE A 442 8.54 -7.59 -17.41
CA ILE A 442 9.95 -7.33 -17.72
C ILE A 442 10.13 -7.15 -19.23
N GLN A 443 9.42 -7.95 -20.03
CA GLN A 443 9.39 -7.76 -21.49
C GLN A 443 8.84 -6.38 -21.87
N ALA A 444 7.80 -5.92 -21.17
CA ALA A 444 7.23 -4.59 -21.37
C ALA A 444 8.22 -3.48 -21.00
N LEU A 445 8.95 -3.60 -19.89
CA LEU A 445 10.01 -2.67 -19.48
C LEU A 445 11.17 -2.60 -20.48
N LEU A 446 11.47 -3.71 -21.17
CA LEU A 446 12.59 -3.85 -22.09
C LEU A 446 12.25 -3.55 -23.56
N ARG A 447 10.96 -3.41 -23.89
CA ARG A 447 10.44 -3.23 -25.27
C ARG A 447 10.97 -1.98 -25.98
N ASN A 448 11.36 -0.96 -25.22
CA ASN A 448 11.89 0.30 -25.74
C ASN A 448 13.43 0.32 -25.87
N ILE A 449 14.12 -0.73 -25.41
CA ILE A 449 15.59 -0.86 -25.47
C ILE A 449 15.94 -1.64 -26.75
N CYS A 450 15.79 -1.00 -27.91
CA CYS A 450 16.22 -1.59 -29.18
C CYS A 450 17.71 -1.27 -29.43
N TRP A 451 18.51 -2.31 -29.71
CA TRP A 451 19.97 -2.25 -29.93
C TRP A 451 20.41 -1.16 -30.92
N GLU A 452 19.57 -0.84 -31.90
CA GLU A 452 19.86 0.13 -32.96
C GLU A 452 19.86 1.59 -32.47
N SER A 453 19.18 1.88 -31.35
CA SER A 453 19.16 3.22 -30.74
C SER A 453 20.41 3.55 -29.90
N LEU A 454 21.19 2.54 -29.53
CA LEU A 454 22.31 2.66 -28.59
C LEU A 454 23.68 2.85 -29.27
N VAL A 455 23.83 2.38 -30.52
CA VAL A 455 25.12 2.35 -31.23
C VAL A 455 25.52 3.72 -31.80
N THR A 456 24.57 4.60 -32.09
CA THR A 456 24.83 5.92 -32.69
C THR A 456 25.39 6.96 -31.73
N LYS A 457 25.46 6.66 -30.42
CA LYS A 457 25.78 7.66 -29.38
C LYS A 457 27.23 7.63 -28.88
N TYR A 458 28.04 6.59 -29.16
CA TYR A 458 29.29 6.35 -28.41
C TYR A 458 30.52 5.85 -29.21
N ILE A 459 30.93 6.54 -30.27
CA ILE A 459 32.27 6.42 -30.89
C ILE A 459 32.90 7.83 -30.99
N PRO A 460 34.19 8.12 -30.68
CA PRO A 460 35.09 7.62 -29.62
C PRO A 460 35.89 8.78 -28.91
N LEU A 461 36.71 8.46 -27.89
CA LEU A 461 38.12 8.90 -27.65
C LEU A 461 38.52 9.14 -26.16
N ARG A 462 39.44 8.27 -25.71
CA ARG A 462 40.57 8.41 -24.75
C ARG A 462 40.38 8.52 -23.21
N GLN A 463 41.06 7.56 -22.55
CA GLN A 463 41.83 7.57 -21.27
C GLN A 463 41.12 7.98 -19.96
N TRP A 464 41.34 7.40 -18.76
CA TRP A 464 42.39 6.53 -18.21
C TRP A 464 41.87 5.71 -16.99
N ALA A 465 42.74 4.80 -16.54
CA ALA A 465 42.59 3.71 -15.58
C ALA A 465 42.24 4.08 -14.11
N PHE A 466 41.69 3.10 -13.39
CA PHE A 466 42.13 2.78 -12.02
C PHE A 466 41.86 1.31 -11.67
N GLU A 467 42.90 0.63 -11.19
CA GLU A 467 42.94 -0.76 -10.72
C GLU A 467 42.34 -0.91 -9.32
N ASP A 468 41.84 -2.11 -8.99
CA ASP A 468 41.56 -2.49 -7.60
C ASP A 468 41.98 -3.95 -7.32
N SER A 469 43.29 -4.16 -7.30
CA SER A 469 43.96 -5.43 -7.03
C SER A 469 43.97 -5.84 -5.53
N HIS A 470 43.09 -5.31 -4.67
CA HIS A 470 43.26 -5.39 -3.20
C HIS A 470 42.06 -5.86 -2.39
N SER A 471 41.44 -7.00 -2.74
CA SER A 471 40.45 -7.67 -1.85
C SER A 471 40.92 -9.06 -1.38
N PRO A 472 41.00 -9.33 -0.04
CA PRO A 472 41.61 -10.54 0.51
C PRO A 472 40.73 -11.81 0.51
N GLU A 473 41.41 -12.97 0.60
CA GLU A 473 40.94 -14.30 0.15
C GLU A 473 39.98 -15.07 1.10
N TYR A 474 39.76 -14.62 2.35
CA TYR A 474 39.18 -15.46 3.42
C TYR A 474 37.69 -15.24 3.76
N GLN A 475 36.91 -14.51 2.96
CA GLN A 475 35.46 -14.35 3.17
C GLN A 475 34.61 -14.60 1.91
N LYS A 476 34.76 -15.78 1.29
CA LYS A 476 33.83 -16.25 0.25
C LYS A 476 32.69 -17.07 0.88
N PHE A 477 31.45 -16.58 0.77
CA PHE A 477 30.24 -17.26 1.25
C PHE A 477 30.09 -18.63 0.56
N LYS A 478 29.98 -19.73 1.34
CA LYS A 478 29.82 -21.10 0.79
C LYS A 478 28.47 -21.69 1.19
N VAL A 479 27.68 -22.09 0.20
CA VAL A 479 26.42 -22.83 0.38
C VAL A 479 26.71 -24.33 0.38
N ASP A 480 26.33 -25.05 1.43
CA ASP A 480 26.50 -26.52 1.49
C ASP A 480 25.35 -27.26 0.80
N LYS A 481 25.63 -28.48 0.31
CA LYS A 481 24.60 -29.40 -0.22
C LYS A 481 23.56 -29.76 0.85
N LEU A 482 22.28 -29.75 0.49
CA LEU A 482 21.17 -30.10 1.38
C LEU A 482 21.24 -31.57 1.85
N PRO A 483 20.71 -31.89 3.06
CA PRO A 483 20.65 -33.25 3.57
C PRO A 483 19.66 -34.09 2.77
N LYS A 484 19.94 -35.39 2.67
CA LYS A 484 18.99 -36.32 2.05
C LYS A 484 17.88 -36.61 3.05
N ILE A 485 16.66 -36.24 2.68
CA ILE A 485 15.45 -36.51 3.46
C ILE A 485 14.99 -37.93 3.14
N PHE A 486 14.97 -38.80 4.13
CA PHE A 486 14.38 -40.13 3.96
C PHE A 486 12.96 -40.11 4.56
N ASN A 487 11.96 -40.05 3.66
CA ASN A 487 10.56 -40.19 4.02
C ASN A 487 10.12 -41.63 3.75
N PRO A 488 9.71 -42.41 4.75
CA PRO A 488 9.49 -43.82 4.51
C PRO A 488 8.35 -44.14 3.52
N LYS A 489 7.24 -43.42 3.33
CA LYS A 489 6.05 -43.84 2.53
C LYS A 489 5.47 -45.26 2.84
N PRO A 490 4.15 -45.43 3.00
CA PRO A 490 3.54 -46.75 3.11
C PRO A 490 3.59 -47.48 1.75
N VAL A 491 3.81 -48.80 1.77
CA VAL A 491 3.88 -49.64 0.56
C VAL A 491 2.96 -50.83 0.79
N ASP A 492 2.02 -51.08 -0.12
CA ASP A 492 1.09 -52.22 -0.01
C ASP A 492 1.84 -53.56 -0.14
N TYR A 493 1.61 -54.48 0.81
CA TYR A 493 2.24 -55.79 0.84
C TYR A 493 1.93 -56.62 -0.42
N ARG A 494 0.76 -56.46 -1.05
CA ARG A 494 0.39 -57.20 -2.27
C ARG A 494 1.28 -56.81 -3.44
N LEU A 495 1.52 -55.51 -3.60
CA LEU A 495 2.45 -54.95 -4.59
C LEU A 495 3.89 -55.42 -4.32
N LEU A 496 4.31 -55.45 -3.05
CA LEU A 496 5.63 -55.97 -2.65
C LEU A 496 5.82 -57.45 -3.00
N LEU A 497 4.80 -58.29 -2.75
CA LEU A 497 4.84 -59.71 -3.10
C LEU A 497 4.91 -59.93 -4.62
N ALA A 498 4.13 -59.18 -5.39
CA ALA A 498 4.17 -59.19 -6.86
C ALA A 498 5.55 -58.76 -7.38
N TYR A 499 6.10 -57.68 -6.82
CA TYR A 499 7.43 -57.19 -7.17
C TYR A 499 8.53 -58.21 -6.88
N TYR A 500 8.52 -58.87 -5.72
CA TYR A 500 9.53 -59.88 -5.41
C TYR A 500 9.44 -61.11 -6.33
N THR A 501 8.22 -61.50 -6.70
CA THR A 501 8.00 -62.61 -7.63
C THR A 501 8.52 -62.24 -9.02
N HIS A 502 8.27 -61.01 -9.49
CA HIS A 502 8.74 -60.54 -10.79
C HIS A 502 10.26 -60.35 -10.84
N LYS A 503 10.86 -59.71 -9.81
CA LYS A 503 12.28 -59.33 -9.82
C LYS A 503 13.23 -60.44 -9.39
N TYR A 504 12.82 -61.28 -8.43
CA TYR A 504 13.69 -62.30 -7.83
C TYR A 504 13.20 -63.73 -8.08
N ILE A 505 12.08 -63.91 -8.80
CA ILE A 505 11.48 -65.22 -9.15
C ILE A 505 11.29 -66.13 -7.93
N LYS A 506 10.97 -65.52 -6.77
CA LYS A 506 10.74 -66.23 -5.51
C LYS A 506 9.47 -65.73 -4.85
N THR A 507 8.56 -66.65 -4.52
CA THR A 507 7.32 -66.35 -3.80
C THR A 507 7.55 -66.39 -2.28
N VAL A 508 7.24 -65.29 -1.60
CA VAL A 508 7.38 -65.21 -0.14
C VAL A 508 6.24 -66.00 0.51
N LYS A 509 6.56 -67.18 1.06
CA LYS A 509 5.60 -68.04 1.76
C LYS A 509 5.23 -67.48 3.14
N THR A 510 4.03 -67.80 3.61
CA THR A 510 3.55 -67.47 4.96
C THR A 510 4.46 -68.03 6.06
N VAL A 511 4.33 -67.51 7.27
CA VAL A 511 5.11 -67.96 8.43
C VAL A 511 4.54 -69.29 8.93
N ASN A 512 5.38 -70.33 8.96
CA ASN A 512 5.02 -71.63 9.53
C ASN A 512 5.29 -71.61 11.05
N ARG A 513 4.25 -71.81 11.88
CA ARG A 513 4.31 -71.70 13.34
C ARG A 513 4.27 -73.08 13.99
N ARG A 514 5.27 -73.39 14.83
CA ARG A 514 5.46 -74.74 15.39
C ARG A 514 4.99 -74.91 16.86
N SER A 515 4.64 -73.82 17.57
CA SER A 515 4.22 -73.87 18.98
C SER A 515 3.12 -72.85 19.33
N GLU A 516 2.29 -73.15 20.33
CA GLU A 516 1.16 -72.31 20.80
C GLU A 516 1.58 -70.87 21.11
N GLY A 517 2.73 -70.68 21.78
CA GLY A 517 3.27 -69.37 22.17
C GLY A 517 3.74 -68.49 21.00
N SER A 518 3.94 -69.06 19.81
CA SER A 518 4.34 -68.35 18.59
C SER A 518 3.15 -67.84 17.77
N LYS A 519 1.90 -68.14 18.18
CA LYS A 519 0.69 -67.63 17.53
C LYS A 519 0.59 -66.11 17.71
N VAL A 520 0.28 -65.43 16.60
CA VAL A 520 0.01 -63.99 16.52
C VAL A 520 -1.48 -63.84 16.31
N ASN A 521 -2.12 -62.89 17.02
CA ASN A 521 -3.55 -62.64 16.92
C ASN A 521 -3.96 -62.37 15.46
N GLU A 522 -5.10 -62.90 15.02
CA GLU A 522 -5.55 -62.80 13.64
C GLU A 522 -5.84 -61.36 13.20
N SER A 523 -6.23 -60.52 14.16
CA SER A 523 -6.44 -59.07 13.97
C SER A 523 -5.14 -58.28 13.79
N THR A 524 -3.97 -58.85 14.08
CA THR A 524 -2.69 -58.16 13.95
C THR A 524 -2.32 -58.00 12.48
N VAL A 525 -2.31 -56.75 12.01
CA VAL A 525 -1.83 -56.36 10.68
C VAL A 525 -0.61 -55.47 10.82
N ARG A 526 0.32 -55.53 9.86
CA ARG A 526 1.45 -54.60 9.84
C ARG A 526 0.91 -53.21 9.44
N PRO A 527 0.99 -52.18 10.32
CA PRO A 527 0.32 -50.89 10.09
C PRO A 527 0.65 -50.19 8.76
N ARG A 528 1.92 -50.22 8.32
CA ARG A 528 2.36 -49.42 7.16
C ARG A 528 2.38 -50.17 5.82
N CYS A 529 2.19 -51.50 5.80
CA CYS A 529 2.13 -52.28 4.55
C CYS A 529 0.89 -53.15 4.44
N GLY A 530 0.11 -53.29 5.51
CA GLY A 530 -1.11 -54.09 5.51
C GLY A 530 -0.89 -55.59 5.47
N ALA A 531 0.35 -56.08 5.62
CA ALA A 531 0.61 -57.51 5.64
C ALA A 531 -0.14 -58.14 6.84
N PRO A 532 -0.98 -59.17 6.60
CA PRO A 532 -1.78 -59.78 7.67
C PRO A 532 -0.92 -60.66 8.58
N HIS A 533 -1.48 -61.05 9.73
CA HIS A 533 -0.84 -61.87 10.75
C HIS A 533 -0.10 -63.09 10.17
N LYS A 534 -0.57 -63.69 9.06
CA LYS A 534 0.05 -64.84 8.37
C LYS A 534 1.51 -64.61 7.93
N TYR A 535 1.95 -63.36 7.79
CA TYR A 535 3.31 -63.00 7.38
C TYR A 535 4.15 -62.36 8.51
N ILE A 536 3.72 -62.51 9.77
CA ILE A 536 4.33 -61.81 10.92
C ILE A 536 4.88 -62.82 11.94
N TYR A 537 6.11 -62.57 12.38
CA TYR A 537 6.81 -63.26 13.46
C TYR A 537 6.68 -62.51 14.79
N LYS A 538 6.64 -63.24 15.92
CA LYS A 538 6.99 -62.68 17.24
C LYS A 538 8.51 -62.68 17.35
N ASN A 539 9.12 -61.50 17.45
CA ASN A 539 10.58 -61.35 17.45
C ASN A 539 11.18 -61.41 18.86
N ASN A 540 10.43 -60.98 19.89
CA ASN A 540 10.84 -61.09 21.29
C ASN A 540 9.63 -61.37 22.17
N SER A 541 9.51 -62.60 22.68
CA SER A 541 8.36 -63.13 23.42
C SER A 541 7.98 -62.31 24.64
N SER A 542 8.93 -61.61 25.27
CA SER A 542 8.76 -60.89 26.53
C SER A 542 8.56 -59.37 26.41
N LYS A 543 8.75 -58.76 25.23
CA LYS A 543 8.68 -57.29 25.03
C LYS A 543 7.70 -56.85 23.93
N GLY A 544 6.83 -57.74 23.46
CA GLY A 544 5.73 -57.40 22.54
C GLY A 544 6.16 -56.88 21.17
N GLN A 545 7.33 -57.28 20.68
CA GLN A 545 7.85 -56.88 19.36
C GLN A 545 7.64 -57.95 18.30
N TYR A 546 7.12 -57.51 17.16
CA TYR A 546 6.81 -58.29 15.97
C TYR A 546 7.74 -57.94 14.81
N GLN A 547 7.95 -58.87 13.88
CA GLN A 547 8.68 -58.64 12.63
C GLN A 547 7.85 -59.07 11.42
N CYS A 548 7.76 -58.20 10.41
CA CYS A 548 7.07 -58.54 9.16
C CYS A 548 8.01 -59.25 8.19
N LYS A 549 7.63 -60.43 7.70
CA LYS A 549 8.40 -61.19 6.70
C LYS A 549 8.41 -60.52 5.32
N VAL A 550 7.37 -59.74 4.98
CA VAL A 550 7.24 -59.11 3.65
C VAL A 550 8.13 -57.87 3.52
N CYS A 551 8.11 -56.97 4.51
CA CYS A 551 8.92 -55.74 4.46
C CYS A 551 10.19 -55.79 5.34
N GLY A 552 10.40 -56.85 6.12
CA GLY A 552 11.57 -57.04 7.00
C GLY A 552 11.59 -56.17 8.26
N GLU A 553 10.68 -55.21 8.40
CA GLU A 553 10.66 -54.24 9.50
C GLU A 553 10.06 -54.79 10.80
N LEU A 554 10.56 -54.26 11.91
CA LEU A 554 10.12 -54.55 13.29
C LEU A 554 9.05 -53.54 13.74
N PHE A 555 8.08 -53.98 14.56
CA PHE A 555 7.04 -53.12 15.11
C PHE A 555 6.42 -53.68 16.41
N ASN A 556 5.75 -52.85 17.21
CA ASN A 556 5.01 -53.26 18.41
C ASN A 556 3.57 -52.72 18.32
N GLU A 557 2.64 -53.29 19.08
CA GLU A 557 1.21 -52.89 19.06
C GLU A 557 0.96 -51.44 19.50
N THR A 558 1.77 -50.90 20.41
CA THR A 558 1.57 -49.56 20.99
C THR A 558 2.28 -48.42 20.26
N ASN A 559 3.16 -48.72 19.30
CA ASN A 559 4.00 -47.70 18.66
C ASN A 559 3.63 -47.53 17.18
N VAL A 560 2.39 -47.12 16.93
CA VAL A 560 1.75 -47.21 15.61
C VAL A 560 2.32 -46.23 14.58
N TYR A 561 2.95 -45.11 14.94
CA TYR A 561 3.68 -44.24 14.00
C TYR A 561 4.75 -43.40 14.71
N SER A 562 5.99 -43.85 14.74
CA SER A 562 7.08 -43.02 15.29
C SER A 562 8.44 -43.34 14.69
N ASN A 563 8.58 -43.23 13.37
CA ASN A 563 9.88 -42.86 12.82
C ASN A 563 9.72 -41.48 12.15
N PRO A 564 10.15 -40.39 12.82
CA PRO A 564 10.14 -39.07 12.21
C PRO A 564 11.05 -39.06 10.98
N LEU A 565 10.76 -38.12 10.07
CA LEU A 565 11.55 -37.78 8.90
C LEU A 565 13.05 -37.71 9.30
N THR A 566 13.89 -38.62 8.76
CA THR A 566 15.31 -38.70 9.16
C THR A 566 16.18 -37.92 8.18
N LEU A 567 16.94 -36.95 8.71
CA LEU A 567 17.91 -36.17 7.95
C LEU A 567 19.23 -36.93 7.84
N ARG A 568 19.69 -37.21 6.61
CA ARG A 568 20.93 -37.94 6.37
C ARG A 568 21.98 -37.05 5.71
N CYS A 569 23.24 -37.25 6.09
CA CYS A 569 24.39 -36.56 5.52
C CYS A 569 24.48 -36.86 4.01
N PRO A 570 24.54 -35.84 3.14
CA PRO A 570 24.55 -36.06 1.69
C PRO A 570 25.83 -36.73 1.20
N TYR A 571 26.90 -36.69 2.00
CA TYR A 571 28.23 -37.20 1.67
C TYR A 571 28.51 -38.64 2.14
N CYS A 572 27.80 -39.13 3.15
CA CYS A 572 28.02 -40.49 3.68
C CYS A 572 26.75 -41.25 4.06
N GLY A 573 25.57 -40.66 3.93
CA GLY A 573 24.29 -41.29 4.25
C GLY A 573 24.01 -41.53 5.74
N HIS A 574 24.97 -41.18 6.62
CA HIS A 574 24.82 -41.30 8.07
C HIS A 574 23.77 -40.32 8.59
N ILE A 575 23.00 -40.73 9.60
CA ILE A 575 21.94 -39.91 10.19
C ILE A 575 22.58 -38.70 10.88
N LEU A 576 22.04 -37.51 10.63
CA LEU A 576 22.52 -36.29 11.27
C LEU A 576 22.03 -36.25 12.72
N THR A 577 22.95 -35.92 13.62
CA THR A 577 22.64 -35.83 15.06
C THR A 577 22.38 -34.38 15.45
N PRO A 578 21.29 -34.08 16.17
CA PRO A 578 21.06 -32.75 16.70
C PRO A 578 22.11 -32.42 17.77
N LYS A 579 22.72 -31.24 17.68
CA LYS A 579 23.80 -30.80 18.59
C LYS A 579 23.45 -29.56 19.39
N LYS A 580 22.67 -28.64 18.83
CA LYS A 580 22.23 -27.44 19.53
C LYS A 580 20.80 -27.13 19.14
N ASP A 581 19.97 -26.86 20.13
CA ASP A 581 18.64 -26.33 19.93
C ASP A 581 18.66 -24.82 20.19
N ARG A 582 18.03 -24.05 19.32
CA ARG A 582 17.92 -22.60 19.43
C ARG A 582 16.46 -22.23 19.15
N LYS A 583 16.04 -21.08 19.68
CA LYS A 583 14.65 -20.59 19.62
C LYS A 583 13.94 -20.76 18.27
N HIS A 584 14.66 -20.68 17.16
CA HIS A 584 14.11 -20.68 15.80
C HIS A 584 14.68 -21.74 14.86
N PHE A 585 15.67 -22.52 15.30
CA PHE A 585 16.27 -23.56 14.49
C PHE A 585 17.09 -24.55 15.33
N ARG A 586 17.14 -25.79 14.87
CA ARG A 586 17.95 -26.86 15.42
C ARG A 586 19.16 -27.12 14.52
N ILE A 587 20.34 -27.20 15.11
CA ILE A 587 21.58 -27.49 14.40
C ILE A 587 21.86 -28.99 14.45
N HIS A 588 21.99 -29.60 13.27
CA HIS A 588 22.30 -31.00 13.04
C HIS A 588 23.74 -31.16 12.53
N LYS A 589 24.48 -32.17 13.02
CA LYS A 589 25.88 -32.43 12.65
C LYS A 589 26.07 -33.89 12.24
N CYS A 590 26.84 -34.11 11.16
CA CYS A 590 27.33 -35.43 10.80
C CYS A 590 28.52 -35.81 11.70
N VAL A 591 28.33 -36.81 12.57
CA VAL A 591 29.36 -37.28 13.51
C VAL A 591 30.27 -38.38 12.96
N ASN A 592 29.95 -38.93 11.77
CA ASN A 592 30.75 -40.00 11.16
C ASN A 592 32.15 -39.49 10.76
N SER A 593 33.19 -39.99 11.43
CA SER A 593 34.61 -39.70 11.17
C SER A 593 35.12 -40.27 9.85
N LYS A 594 34.42 -41.24 9.26
CA LYS A 594 34.71 -41.78 7.92
C LYS A 594 34.02 -41.02 6.79
N CYS A 595 33.30 -39.93 7.09
CA CYS A 595 32.59 -39.13 6.08
C CYS A 595 33.56 -38.45 5.11
N SER A 596 33.29 -38.54 3.80
CA SER A 596 34.12 -37.93 2.76
C SER A 596 34.23 -36.41 2.90
N TYR A 597 33.19 -35.72 3.37
CA TYR A 597 33.23 -34.28 3.67
C TYR A 597 34.19 -33.96 4.81
N TYR A 598 34.21 -34.79 5.85
CA TYR A 598 35.09 -34.61 7.00
C TYR A 598 36.55 -34.85 6.62
N ARG A 599 36.85 -35.95 5.93
CA ARG A 599 38.22 -36.29 5.49
C ARG A 599 38.79 -35.22 4.55
N LYS A 600 38.03 -34.76 3.55
CA LYS A 600 38.46 -33.70 2.63
C LYS A 600 38.75 -32.37 3.30
N ASN A 601 38.04 -32.02 4.37
CA ASN A 601 38.31 -30.78 5.11
C ASN A 601 39.43 -30.95 6.14
N LEU A 602 39.66 -32.17 6.62
CA LEU A 602 40.78 -32.50 7.50
C LEU A 602 42.11 -32.43 6.74
N GLU A 603 42.15 -32.91 5.50
CA GLU A 603 43.34 -32.83 4.61
C GLU A 603 43.72 -31.40 4.23
N LYS A 604 42.77 -30.46 4.27
CA LYS A 604 42.97 -29.03 3.97
C LYS A 604 43.48 -28.21 5.17
N LEU A 605 43.62 -28.83 6.34
CA LEU A 605 44.15 -28.12 7.50
C LEU A 605 45.67 -27.94 7.37
N PRO A 606 46.21 -26.81 7.88
CA PRO A 606 47.66 -26.65 8.04
C PRO A 606 48.23 -27.79 8.90
N LYS A 607 49.40 -28.32 8.51
CA LYS A 607 50.03 -29.48 9.16
C LYS A 607 50.45 -29.20 10.61
N ASP A 608 50.65 -27.94 10.96
CA ASP A 608 51.18 -27.50 12.27
C ASP A 608 50.07 -27.01 13.23
N LEU A 609 48.80 -27.30 12.92
CA LEU A 609 47.67 -26.81 13.70
C LEU A 609 47.47 -27.60 15.02
N SER A 610 47.48 -26.90 16.15
CA SER A 610 47.20 -27.47 17.47
C SER A 610 45.80 -28.11 17.53
N TYR A 611 45.63 -29.16 18.35
CA TYR A 611 44.33 -29.84 18.49
C TYR A 611 43.24 -28.91 19.03
N SER A 612 43.59 -27.98 19.92
CA SER A 612 42.66 -27.01 20.51
C SER A 612 42.14 -26.02 19.47
N ASP A 613 42.87 -25.73 18.39
CA ASP A 613 42.44 -24.78 17.35
C ASP A 613 41.55 -25.39 16.25
N LYS A 614 41.40 -26.72 16.22
CA LYS A 614 40.58 -27.42 15.22
C LYS A 614 39.10 -27.01 15.26
N HIS A 615 38.59 -26.54 16.40
CA HIS A 615 37.20 -26.07 16.52
C HIS A 615 36.91 -24.79 15.71
N LYS A 616 37.95 -24.01 15.36
CA LYS A 616 37.84 -22.80 14.54
C LYS A 616 37.51 -23.11 13.07
N TYR A 617 37.72 -24.37 12.66
CA TYR A 617 37.50 -24.82 11.29
C TYR A 617 36.25 -25.68 11.17
N LYS A 618 35.51 -25.51 10.08
CA LYS A 618 34.30 -26.29 9.79
C LYS A 618 34.66 -27.65 9.21
N LEU A 619 34.98 -28.59 10.07
CA LEU A 619 35.39 -29.94 9.64
C LEU A 619 34.22 -30.84 9.27
N HIS A 620 33.13 -30.81 10.04
CA HIS A 620 31.98 -31.69 9.81
C HIS A 620 30.89 -30.98 9.02
N TYR A 621 30.09 -31.78 8.29
CA TYR A 621 28.87 -31.29 7.68
C TYR A 621 27.85 -30.91 8.76
N ILE A 622 27.30 -29.69 8.65
CA ILE A 622 26.35 -29.10 9.58
C ILE A 622 25.13 -28.64 8.78
N TYR A 623 23.94 -28.99 9.25
CA TYR A 623 22.68 -28.55 8.69
C TYR A 623 21.87 -27.81 9.75
N ARG A 624 21.10 -26.78 9.35
CA ARG A 624 20.19 -26.05 10.24
C ARG A 624 18.76 -26.33 9.81
N GLU A 625 18.01 -26.98 10.68
CA GLU A 625 16.58 -27.21 10.54
C GLU A 625 15.85 -26.04 11.21
N PHE A 626 15.18 -25.20 10.44
CA PHE A 626 14.36 -24.13 11.00
C PHE A 626 13.06 -24.72 11.53
N THR A 627 12.75 -24.45 12.79
CA THR A 627 11.57 -24.98 13.50
C THR A 627 10.42 -23.96 13.53
N ILE A 628 10.56 -22.85 12.80
CA ILE A 628 9.52 -21.84 12.65
C ILE A 628 8.42 -22.40 11.73
N ASP A 629 7.17 -22.35 12.20
CA ASP A 629 6.00 -22.57 11.34
C ASP A 629 5.77 -21.32 10.48
N PHE A 630 6.43 -21.29 9.32
CA PHE A 630 6.38 -20.17 8.38
C PHE A 630 4.95 -19.83 7.92
N PHE A 631 4.01 -20.77 8.03
CA PHE A 631 2.61 -20.57 7.62
C PHE A 631 1.69 -20.11 8.77
N LYS A 632 2.12 -20.24 10.03
CA LYS A 632 1.42 -19.67 11.20
C LYS A 632 2.02 -18.38 11.73
N THR A 633 3.12 -17.93 11.13
CA THR A 633 3.75 -16.66 11.52
C THR A 633 2.84 -15.53 11.03
N ASP A 634 2.40 -14.64 11.92
CA ASP A 634 1.64 -13.44 11.55
C ASP A 634 2.51 -12.58 10.62
N LEU A 635 2.20 -12.64 9.31
CA LEU A 635 2.89 -11.88 8.26
C LEU A 635 2.61 -10.38 8.36
N HIS A 636 1.65 -9.97 9.19
CA HIS A 636 1.18 -8.58 9.31
C HIS A 636 1.55 -7.93 10.66
N GLY A 637 1.98 -8.71 11.65
CA GLY A 637 2.45 -8.22 12.95
C GLY A 637 3.98 -8.04 13.01
N LEU A 638 4.48 -6.83 12.79
CA LEU A 638 5.89 -6.51 13.01
C LEU A 638 6.19 -6.33 14.52
N PRO A 639 7.15 -7.05 15.12
CA PRO A 639 7.55 -6.78 16.50
C PRO A 639 8.23 -5.40 16.57
N SER A 640 8.06 -4.72 17.70
CA SER A 640 8.46 -3.32 17.96
C SER A 640 9.97 -3.01 17.79
N ARG A 641 10.80 -4.03 17.55
CA ARG A 641 12.24 -3.92 17.30
C ARG A 641 12.71 -4.62 16.02
N ALA A 642 11.79 -5.00 15.12
CA ALA A 642 12.16 -5.51 13.80
C ALA A 642 12.87 -4.40 13.01
N ILE A 643 14.20 -4.51 12.95
CA ILE A 643 15.00 -3.80 11.96
C ILE A 643 14.52 -4.31 10.60
N ASN A 644 13.86 -3.41 9.89
CA ASN A 644 13.33 -3.66 8.56
C ASN A 644 14.50 -3.94 7.62
N PHE A 645 14.80 -5.21 7.34
CA PHE A 645 15.57 -5.55 6.14
C PHE A 645 14.66 -5.20 4.97
N LYS A 646 14.81 -3.96 4.47
CA LYS A 646 14.29 -3.56 3.19
C LYS A 646 14.81 -4.53 2.13
N TYR A 647 13.97 -5.46 1.70
CA TYR A 647 14.14 -6.19 0.45
C TYR A 647 13.92 -5.21 -0.71
N GLN A 648 14.88 -4.31 -0.93
CA GLN A 648 14.84 -3.31 -2.01
C GLN A 648 15.77 -3.64 -3.19
N LYS A 649 16.53 -4.74 -3.14
CA LYS A 649 17.37 -5.21 -4.26
C LYS A 649 17.46 -6.72 -4.19
N PHE A 650 17.49 -7.39 -5.34
CA PHE A 650 17.48 -8.85 -5.57
C PHE A 650 16.10 -9.46 -5.84
N ASN A 651 15.53 -9.09 -6.99
CA ASN A 651 14.70 -9.99 -7.76
C ASN A 651 15.62 -11.11 -8.31
N ALA A 652 15.20 -12.37 -8.23
CA ALA A 652 15.93 -13.51 -8.80
C ALA A 652 16.30 -13.27 -10.27
N HIS A 653 15.44 -12.58 -11.03
CA HIS A 653 15.66 -12.24 -12.43
C HIS A 653 16.67 -11.10 -12.66
N ILE A 654 16.83 -10.17 -11.71
CA ILE A 654 17.91 -9.16 -11.75
C ILE A 654 19.24 -9.82 -11.39
N MET A 655 19.21 -10.76 -10.44
CA MET A 655 20.37 -11.57 -10.09
C MET A 655 20.76 -12.48 -11.26
N GLU A 656 19.77 -13.03 -11.99
CA GLU A 656 19.95 -13.85 -13.18
C GLU A 656 20.43 -13.02 -14.37
N LEU A 657 19.93 -11.80 -14.58
CA LEU A 657 20.46 -10.85 -15.56
C LEU A 657 21.89 -10.42 -15.19
N ALA A 658 22.15 -10.07 -13.93
CA ALA A 658 23.49 -9.72 -13.47
C ALA A 658 24.43 -10.94 -13.55
N LEU A 659 23.96 -12.14 -13.23
CA LEU A 659 24.72 -13.39 -13.37
C LEU A 659 24.93 -13.74 -14.83
N LEU A 660 23.97 -13.53 -15.72
CA LEU A 660 24.06 -13.78 -17.16
C LEU A 660 24.99 -12.75 -17.80
N ILE A 661 24.89 -11.47 -17.45
CA ILE A 661 25.82 -10.41 -17.88
C ILE A 661 27.22 -10.69 -17.33
N THR A 662 27.35 -11.14 -16.08
CA THR A 662 28.64 -11.52 -15.48
C THR A 662 29.17 -12.82 -16.08
N LEU A 663 28.32 -13.79 -16.43
CA LEU A 663 28.70 -15.02 -17.12
C LEU A 663 29.11 -14.74 -18.55
N ILE A 664 28.40 -13.87 -19.26
CA ILE A 664 28.71 -13.45 -20.63
C ILE A 664 30.01 -12.66 -20.62
N LEU A 665 30.19 -11.68 -19.72
CA LEU A 665 31.45 -10.95 -19.55
C LEU A 665 32.60 -11.89 -19.14
N ASN A 666 32.37 -12.85 -18.23
CA ASN A 666 33.40 -13.81 -17.82
C ASN A 666 33.70 -14.85 -18.91
N TYR A 667 32.73 -15.38 -19.65
CA TYR A 667 32.96 -16.32 -20.76
C TYR A 667 33.62 -15.65 -21.98
N LEU A 668 33.36 -14.37 -22.20
CA LEU A 668 34.01 -13.59 -23.26
C LEU A 668 35.44 -13.19 -22.88
N LEU A 669 35.69 -12.92 -21.59
CA LEU A 669 37.04 -12.78 -21.07
C LEU A 669 37.79 -14.13 -21.05
N ASP A 670 37.10 -15.25 -20.82
CA ASP A 670 37.71 -16.59 -20.86
C ASP A 670 37.98 -17.09 -22.29
N SER A 671 37.13 -16.75 -23.26
CA SER A 671 37.33 -17.18 -24.66
C SER A 671 38.50 -16.44 -25.34
N ALA A 672 38.76 -15.18 -24.97
CA ALA A 672 39.98 -14.47 -25.35
C ALA A 672 41.23 -15.03 -24.63
N CYS A 673 41.06 -15.63 -23.44
CA CYS A 673 42.12 -16.33 -22.72
C CYS A 673 42.42 -17.71 -23.34
N LEU A 674 41.39 -18.41 -23.83
CA LEU A 674 41.52 -19.71 -24.50
C LEU A 674 42.25 -19.60 -25.85
N THR A 675 42.13 -18.49 -26.57
CA THR A 675 42.89 -18.29 -27.83
C THR A 675 44.37 -17.96 -27.59
N ARG A 676 44.73 -17.49 -26.39
CA ARG A 676 46.13 -17.24 -25.99
C ARG A 676 46.81 -18.41 -25.29
N ILE A 677 46.05 -19.44 -24.93
CA ILE A 677 46.58 -20.69 -24.34
C ILE A 677 46.74 -21.79 -25.41
N LEU A 678 46.14 -21.63 -26.59
CA LEU A 678 46.22 -22.56 -27.73
C LEU A 678 47.04 -22.04 -28.94
N SER A 679 47.82 -20.98 -28.74
CA SER A 679 48.94 -20.55 -29.60
C SER A 679 50.18 -20.43 -28.73
#